data_AF-A0A1F8JHS7-F1
#
_entry.id   AF-A0A1F8JHS7-F1
#
_cell.length_a   1.000
_cell.length_b   1.000
_cell.length_c   1.000
_cell.angle_alpha   90.00
_cell.angle_beta   90.00
_cell.angle_gamma   90.00
#
_symmetry.space_group_name_H-M   'P 1'
#
loop_
_entity.id
_entity.type
_entity.pdbx_description
1 polymer ?
#
loop_
_entity_poly.entity_id
_entity_poly.type
_entity_poly.pdbx_seq_one_letter_code
_entity_poly.pdbx_strand_id
1 'polypeptide(L)'
;MNHYKFDPSLNILYKEQNNLDYFFNPNSIAVIGASDREGSVGKILLINLKKSFKKKIYPINLKKNRILNLKAYKSVLAVNDVIDLAVIATPAATVLSVIKECIKANIKACIIVSAGFKELGKKGLELENQILKAARNKIRIIGPNCLGLMNTHAGINATFAKSMAIKGNIAFISQSGALCTAILDYSLKENIGFSSFISIGSMIDVDFGDLISYLSNDKNTKSILLYVENIGNARSFLSAAREAAISKPIILIKSGRTFESKKAAESHTGALAGSDDVLDTALKRVGVLRVDTISELFEMADILAKLPILKGNNLAIVTNAGGPGVIAVDALIKNGGELAPLSKQTFLKLNLVLPSAWSHNNPIDILGDATEKRYVDAIDILLKDKNVDGVLAILTPQYMTDATKIALKLRKFSKSKIPVFASFIGADSVKKGINILSKSKMATFIYPDTACKIFSKMFQYSKNLKSLYETPKKIEFINKNDFYKKNIEIKKIFSRARKAGRYLLDEDESKKVLQLFDIPIVPTFIAKNKKKAIEHAKKIGYPVVLKIYSKDISHKSDFGGVVLNINSDSEVQEAFDKILFSTIKAHSKKAFLGVCVQKMIKDKGFELILGSLKDNEFGPVILFGTGGELVEVYNDKALALPPLNSNLANKLMQNTKIYKALLGYRSRKKIDIKLLEEIIVKFSNLITSYNEIKEFDINPLFVFENKIVALDARIVLHQKNEKIIDAAIRGYPIEYVKEVNLKNDLKTIFRPILPQDESLLKEFYSDISSKSLKETYLKVLHYDELTAHERLFRICFTDYDREIVLVVEDKKTNKIIGIARLTKLLSSKNAKFAILIKDKYHKMGIGSKLLKNLIEISKNEKIEFLISKMFKSNIAMQKICKKLNFKFKMEDGIITGIKKIKN
;
A
#
# COMPACT_ATOMS: atom_id res chain seq x y z
N MET A 1 23.03 11.37 11.34
CA MET A 1 22.26 11.01 10.13
C MET A 1 20.89 11.66 10.28
N ASN A 2 20.64 12.67 9.45
CA ASN A 2 19.50 13.57 9.55
C ASN A 2 18.19 12.80 9.41
N HIS A 3 17.33 12.89 10.41
CA HIS A 3 15.92 12.50 10.31
C HIS A 3 15.31 13.16 9.07
N TYR A 4 14.65 12.35 8.22
CA TYR A 4 13.98 12.71 6.98
C TYR A 4 13.38 14.12 7.04
N LYS A 5 14.16 15.13 6.63
CA LYS A 5 13.65 16.47 6.38
C LYS A 5 12.81 16.35 5.13
N PHE A 6 11.58 16.87 5.19
CA PHE A 6 10.74 17.09 4.02
C PHE A 6 11.61 17.70 2.91
N ASP A 7 11.88 16.95 1.85
CA ASP A 7 12.68 17.43 0.73
C ASP A 7 11.75 18.10 -0.29
N PRO A 8 11.76 19.45 -0.38
CA PRO A 8 10.94 20.18 -1.35
C PRO A 8 11.34 19.88 -2.80
N SER A 9 12.47 19.19 -3.04
CA SER A 9 12.88 18.69 -4.35
C SER A 9 12.07 17.52 -4.87
N LEU A 10 11.33 16.83 -4.00
CA LEU A 10 10.53 15.67 -4.38
C LEU A 10 9.18 16.07 -4.99
N ASN A 11 8.63 17.21 -4.58
CA ASN A 11 7.52 17.88 -5.25
C ASN A 11 8.07 18.99 -6.16
N ILE A 12 8.58 18.61 -7.34
CA ILE A 12 9.12 19.57 -8.34
C ILE A 12 8.09 20.61 -8.80
N LEU A 13 6.83 20.46 -8.42
CA LEU A 13 5.75 21.31 -8.85
C LEU A 13 5.12 21.90 -7.59
N TYR A 14 5.31 23.21 -7.42
CA TYR A 14 4.72 24.07 -6.40
C TYR A 14 3.36 23.56 -5.91
N LYS A 15 3.13 23.65 -4.59
CA LYS A 15 1.83 23.44 -3.94
C LYS A 15 0.83 24.45 -4.53
N GLU A 16 0.20 24.08 -5.64
CA GLU A 16 -0.94 24.79 -6.18
C GLU A 16 -2.15 24.51 -5.30
N GLN A 17 -3.08 25.46 -5.28
CA GLN A 17 -4.33 25.35 -4.56
C GLN A 17 -5.06 24.06 -5.00
N ASN A 18 -5.21 23.13 -4.06
CA ASN A 18 -5.92 21.88 -4.24
C ASN A 18 -7.40 22.13 -3.92
N ASN A 19 -8.32 21.43 -4.58
CA ASN A 19 -9.75 21.46 -4.22
C ASN A 19 -10.01 21.05 -2.76
N LEU A 20 -9.09 20.32 -2.14
CA LEU A 20 -9.18 20.00 -0.71
C LEU A 20 -8.83 21.19 0.20
N ASP A 21 -8.10 22.21 -0.27
CA ASP A 21 -7.78 23.39 0.55
C ASP A 21 -9.05 24.14 1.00
N TYR A 22 -10.14 24.03 0.25
CA TYR A 22 -11.44 24.60 0.65
C TYR A 22 -12.04 23.93 1.90
N PHE A 23 -11.64 22.70 2.25
CA PHE A 23 -12.01 22.08 3.53
C PHE A 23 -11.11 22.53 4.68
N PHE A 24 -9.81 22.60 4.44
CA PHE A 24 -8.82 22.75 5.49
C PHE A 24 -8.41 24.20 5.77
N ASN A 25 -8.50 25.10 4.79
CA ASN A 25 -8.16 26.52 4.90
C ASN A 25 -9.16 27.47 4.20
N PRO A 26 -10.49 27.30 4.33
CA PRO A 26 -11.47 28.23 3.77
C PRO A 26 -11.31 29.67 4.32
N ASN A 27 -11.73 30.64 3.53
CA ASN A 27 -11.92 32.04 3.93
C ASN A 27 -13.34 32.33 4.40
N SER A 28 -14.31 31.53 3.95
CA SER A 28 -15.73 31.69 4.25
C SER A 28 -16.44 30.33 4.37
N ILE A 29 -17.35 30.22 5.34
CA ILE A 29 -18.10 28.98 5.60
C ILE A 29 -19.60 29.29 5.68
N ALA A 30 -20.41 28.59 4.90
CA ALA A 30 -21.87 28.59 5.02
C ALA A 30 -22.35 27.40 5.86
N VAL A 31 -23.26 27.64 6.81
CA VAL A 31 -23.89 26.58 7.63
C VAL A 31 -25.34 26.42 7.22
N ILE A 32 -25.64 25.38 6.46
CA ILE A 32 -26.96 25.10 5.88
C ILE A 32 -27.75 24.20 6.82
N GLY A 33 -28.88 24.72 7.31
CA GLY A 33 -29.60 24.14 8.44
C GLY A 33 -29.23 24.77 9.79
N ALA A 34 -28.55 25.94 9.77
CA ALA A 34 -28.29 26.72 10.98
C ALA A 34 -29.59 27.03 11.72
N SER A 35 -29.59 26.93 13.04
CA SER A 35 -30.79 27.05 13.87
C SER A 35 -30.43 27.60 15.26
N ASP A 36 -31.41 28.14 15.97
CA ASP A 36 -31.34 28.48 17.39
C ASP A 36 -32.09 27.49 18.30
N ARG A 37 -32.79 26.51 17.69
CA ARG A 37 -33.48 25.44 18.41
C ARG A 37 -32.51 24.63 19.26
N GLU A 38 -32.84 24.47 20.54
CA GLU A 38 -32.08 23.63 21.46
C GLU A 38 -31.94 22.19 20.93
N GLY A 39 -30.77 21.59 21.18
CA GLY A 39 -30.44 20.24 20.70
C GLY A 39 -30.27 20.08 19.18
N SER A 40 -30.42 21.13 18.37
CA SER A 40 -30.23 21.00 16.91
C SER A 40 -28.75 20.97 16.51
N VAL A 41 -28.40 20.04 15.62
CA VAL A 41 -27.03 19.90 15.07
C VAL A 41 -26.55 21.20 14.43
N GLY A 42 -27.40 21.87 13.65
CA GLY A 42 -27.09 23.15 13.02
C GLY A 42 -26.75 24.28 14.00
N LYS A 43 -27.36 24.29 15.20
CA LYS A 43 -27.01 25.24 16.27
C LYS A 43 -25.60 24.98 16.78
N ILE A 44 -25.28 23.72 17.10
CA ILE A 44 -23.96 23.35 17.66
C ILE A 44 -22.84 23.62 16.65
N LEU A 45 -23.04 23.27 15.35
CA LEU A 45 -22.09 23.60 14.28
C LEU A 45 -21.77 25.10 14.24
N LEU A 46 -22.81 25.94 14.30
CA LEU A 46 -22.63 27.39 14.25
C LEU A 46 -21.94 27.94 15.52
N ILE A 47 -22.25 27.40 16.71
CA ILE A 47 -21.56 27.74 17.96
C ILE A 47 -20.07 27.39 17.88
N ASN A 48 -19.76 26.16 17.45
CA ASN A 48 -18.38 25.69 17.35
C ASN A 48 -17.58 26.51 16.34
N LEU A 49 -18.16 26.85 15.19
CA LEU A 49 -17.54 27.74 14.22
C LEU A 49 -17.36 29.17 14.74
N LYS A 50 -18.36 29.78 15.41
CA LYS A 50 -18.19 31.13 16.01
C LYS A 50 -17.05 31.18 17.03
N LYS A 51 -16.87 30.11 17.82
CA LYS A 51 -15.80 30.05 18.83
C LYS A 51 -14.41 29.90 18.19
N SER A 52 -14.30 29.02 17.18
CA SER A 52 -13.03 28.62 16.59
C SER A 52 -12.59 29.49 15.40
N PHE A 53 -13.49 29.74 14.45
CA PHE A 53 -13.17 30.31 13.14
C PHE A 53 -13.29 31.84 13.15
N LYS A 54 -12.18 32.51 12.83
CA LYS A 54 -12.08 33.98 12.91
C LYS A 54 -12.44 34.71 11.62
N LYS A 55 -12.83 33.99 10.57
CA LYS A 55 -13.21 34.56 9.27
C LYS A 55 -14.73 34.54 9.08
N LYS A 56 -15.21 34.68 7.83
CA LYS A 56 -16.63 34.93 7.53
C LYS A 56 -17.48 33.66 7.69
N ILE A 57 -18.61 33.76 8.40
CA ILE A 57 -19.57 32.66 8.60
C ILE A 57 -20.97 33.12 8.15
N TYR A 58 -21.64 32.30 7.33
CA TYR A 58 -22.98 32.58 6.79
C TYR A 58 -23.98 31.51 7.25
N PRO A 59 -24.83 31.81 8.25
CA PRO A 59 -25.96 30.95 8.59
C PRO A 59 -27.00 30.94 7.47
N ILE A 60 -27.43 29.75 7.02
CA ILE A 60 -28.49 29.59 6.03
C ILE A 60 -29.70 28.91 6.71
N ASN A 61 -30.83 29.63 6.73
CA ASN A 61 -32.09 29.20 7.35
C ASN A 61 -33.29 29.73 6.54
N LEU A 62 -34.26 28.86 6.23
CA LEU A 62 -35.42 29.19 5.40
C LEU A 62 -36.38 30.23 6.02
N LYS A 63 -36.46 30.27 7.36
CA LYS A 63 -37.49 31.00 8.10
C LYS A 63 -36.98 32.27 8.78
N LYS A 64 -35.78 32.23 9.37
CA LYS A 64 -35.24 33.31 10.20
C LYS A 64 -34.17 34.12 9.47
N ASN A 65 -34.23 35.45 9.62
CA ASN A 65 -33.25 36.39 9.05
C ASN A 65 -32.04 36.64 9.98
N ARG A 66 -32.08 36.13 11.23
CA ARG A 66 -30.95 36.15 12.19
C ARG A 66 -30.89 34.83 12.96
N ILE A 67 -29.68 34.31 13.18
CA ILE A 67 -29.42 33.12 14.01
C ILE A 67 -28.17 33.40 14.87
N LEU A 68 -28.24 33.22 16.19
CA LEU A 68 -27.13 33.46 17.13
C LEU A 68 -26.39 34.81 16.91
N ASN A 69 -27.17 35.87 16.70
CA ASN A 69 -26.72 37.24 16.41
C ASN A 69 -25.96 37.44 15.08
N LEU A 70 -25.99 36.47 14.18
CA LEU A 70 -25.48 36.59 12.82
C LEU A 70 -26.63 36.80 11.83
N LYS A 71 -26.40 37.60 10.78
CA LYS A 71 -27.32 37.74 9.64
C LYS A 71 -27.46 36.38 8.96
N ALA A 72 -28.70 35.89 8.84
CA ALA A 72 -29.01 34.63 8.19
C ALA A 72 -29.65 34.86 6.82
N TYR A 73 -29.44 33.91 5.91
CA TYR A 73 -29.91 33.97 4.52
C TYR A 73 -30.82 32.79 4.21
N LYS A 74 -31.79 32.97 3.31
CA LYS A 74 -32.73 31.90 2.93
C LYS A 74 -32.09 30.79 2.09
N SER A 75 -31.07 31.13 1.29
CA SER A 75 -30.30 30.21 0.45
C SER A 75 -28.86 30.71 0.35
N VAL A 76 -27.92 29.81 0.03
CA VAL A 76 -26.54 30.17 -0.32
C VAL A 76 -26.46 31.12 -1.51
N LEU A 77 -27.44 31.11 -2.41
CA LEU A 77 -27.50 32.00 -3.57
C LEU A 77 -27.80 33.46 -3.20
N ALA A 78 -28.36 33.70 -2.00
CA ALA A 78 -28.67 35.05 -1.53
C ALA A 78 -27.47 35.73 -0.83
N VAL A 79 -26.34 35.03 -0.70
CA VAL A 79 -25.13 35.56 -0.08
C VAL A 79 -24.33 36.30 -1.15
N ASN A 80 -24.23 37.63 -1.02
CA ASN A 80 -23.41 38.48 -1.89
C ASN A 80 -21.92 38.45 -1.48
N ASP A 81 -21.35 37.26 -1.37
CA ASP A 81 -19.93 37.03 -1.05
C ASP A 81 -19.49 35.66 -1.59
N VAL A 82 -18.20 35.42 -1.69
CA VAL A 82 -17.67 34.11 -2.12
C VAL A 82 -17.76 33.15 -0.94
N ILE A 83 -18.37 31.98 -1.14
CA ILE A 83 -18.43 30.89 -0.16
C ILE A 83 -17.47 29.77 -0.59
N ASP A 84 -16.47 29.49 0.24
CA ASP A 84 -15.48 28.44 -0.01
C ASP A 84 -16.02 27.05 0.37
N LEU A 85 -16.66 26.96 1.54
CA LEU A 85 -17.12 25.71 2.15
C LEU A 85 -18.58 25.80 2.60
N ALA A 86 -19.39 24.80 2.26
CA ALA A 86 -20.72 24.63 2.84
C ALA A 86 -20.79 23.41 3.79
N VAL A 87 -21.35 23.60 4.99
CA VAL A 87 -21.61 22.54 5.96
C VAL A 87 -23.11 22.31 6.05
N ILE A 88 -23.57 21.12 5.66
CA ILE A 88 -24.98 20.80 5.44
C ILE A 88 -25.49 19.91 6.57
N ALA A 89 -26.49 20.41 7.31
CA ALA A 89 -27.17 19.75 8.41
C ALA A 89 -28.70 19.81 8.25
N THR A 90 -29.20 19.56 7.04
CA THR A 90 -30.64 19.49 6.70
C THR A 90 -31.08 18.04 6.44
N PRO A 91 -32.38 17.69 6.52
CA PRO A 91 -32.84 16.32 6.27
C PRO A 91 -32.35 15.76 4.92
N ALA A 92 -32.00 14.47 4.86
CA ALA A 92 -31.37 13.83 3.69
C ALA A 92 -32.10 14.14 2.36
N ALA A 93 -33.43 14.09 2.36
CA ALA A 93 -34.26 14.35 1.18
C ALA A 93 -34.02 15.74 0.54
N THR A 94 -33.55 16.73 1.31
CA THR A 94 -33.25 18.09 0.83
C THR A 94 -31.82 18.26 0.32
N VAL A 95 -30.92 17.31 0.61
CA VAL A 95 -29.48 17.51 0.39
C VAL A 95 -29.14 17.62 -1.11
N LEU A 96 -29.83 16.88 -1.98
CA LEU A 96 -29.59 16.97 -3.42
C LEU A 96 -29.92 18.37 -3.99
N SER A 97 -31.00 19.01 -3.55
CA SER A 97 -31.33 20.37 -4.01
C SER A 97 -30.31 21.39 -3.49
N VAL A 98 -29.90 21.26 -2.23
CA VAL A 98 -28.85 22.10 -1.62
C VAL A 98 -27.54 21.98 -2.38
N ILE A 99 -27.13 20.77 -2.77
CA ILE A 99 -25.91 20.57 -3.58
C ILE A 99 -26.03 21.26 -4.94
N LYS A 100 -27.20 21.21 -5.59
CA LYS A 100 -27.43 21.94 -6.85
C LYS A 100 -27.33 23.46 -6.66
N GLU A 101 -27.80 24.00 -5.55
CA GLU A 101 -27.63 25.42 -5.21
C GLU A 101 -26.16 25.77 -4.96
N CYS A 102 -25.43 24.94 -4.22
CA CYS A 102 -23.99 25.14 -3.97
C CYS A 102 -23.19 25.18 -5.29
N ILE A 103 -23.53 24.31 -6.25
CA ILE A 103 -22.93 24.31 -7.59
C ILE A 103 -23.22 25.62 -8.32
N LYS A 104 -24.47 26.11 -8.28
CA LYS A 104 -24.85 27.40 -8.90
C LYS A 104 -24.12 28.58 -8.24
N ALA A 105 -23.90 28.52 -6.93
CA ALA A 105 -23.12 29.49 -6.17
C ALA A 105 -21.60 29.34 -6.34
N ASN A 106 -21.14 28.40 -7.18
CA ASN A 106 -19.72 28.11 -7.44
C ASN A 106 -18.91 27.68 -6.20
N ILE A 107 -19.58 27.10 -5.20
CA ILE A 107 -18.95 26.53 -4.00
C ILE A 107 -18.15 25.29 -4.40
N LYS A 108 -16.93 25.14 -3.87
CA LYS A 108 -15.99 24.08 -4.27
C LYS A 108 -15.96 22.88 -3.34
N ALA A 109 -16.40 23.04 -2.10
CA ALA A 109 -16.40 21.98 -1.09
C ALA A 109 -17.69 21.96 -0.24
N CYS A 110 -18.17 20.75 0.07
CA CYS A 110 -19.30 20.50 0.96
C CYS A 110 -18.99 19.43 2.01
N ILE A 111 -19.38 19.67 3.26
CA ILE A 111 -19.43 18.65 4.31
C ILE A 111 -20.90 18.33 4.55
N ILE A 112 -21.32 17.09 4.32
CA ILE A 112 -22.69 16.63 4.60
C ILE A 112 -22.67 15.90 5.94
N VAL A 113 -23.20 16.55 6.97
CA VAL A 113 -23.30 15.99 8.32
C VAL A 113 -24.50 15.03 8.43
N SER A 114 -25.57 15.34 7.72
CA SER A 114 -26.84 14.61 7.79
C SER A 114 -26.70 13.12 7.54
N ALA A 115 -27.40 12.33 8.36
CA ALA A 115 -27.69 10.91 8.11
C ALA A 115 -29.00 10.76 7.31
N GLY A 116 -29.37 9.53 6.98
CA GLY A 116 -30.55 9.15 6.21
C GLY A 116 -30.26 8.67 4.79
N PHE A 117 -29.06 8.12 4.55
CA PHE A 117 -28.56 7.70 3.23
C PHE A 117 -28.43 6.18 3.13
N LYS A 118 -27.33 5.63 2.58
CA LYS A 118 -27.17 4.20 2.28
C LYS A 118 -27.41 3.28 3.48
N GLU A 119 -27.20 3.79 4.69
CA GLU A 119 -27.48 3.10 5.95
C GLU A 119 -28.98 2.78 6.16
N LEU A 120 -29.88 3.45 5.44
CA LEU A 120 -31.31 3.15 5.40
C LEU A 120 -31.71 2.22 4.23
N GLY A 121 -30.74 1.69 3.48
CA GLY A 121 -30.94 0.75 2.38
C GLY A 121 -31.03 1.39 0.98
N LYS A 122 -31.71 0.71 0.06
CA LYS A 122 -31.64 0.99 -1.39
C LYS A 122 -32.00 2.44 -1.78
N LYS A 123 -33.07 3.01 -1.20
CA LYS A 123 -33.49 4.39 -1.50
C LYS A 123 -32.42 5.42 -1.12
N GLY A 124 -31.76 5.21 0.01
CA GLY A 124 -30.68 6.08 0.47
C GLY A 124 -29.43 5.95 -0.39
N LEU A 125 -29.08 4.73 -0.82
CA LEU A 125 -27.99 4.50 -1.78
C LEU A 125 -28.25 5.18 -3.13
N GLU A 126 -29.49 5.15 -3.61
CA GLU A 126 -29.87 5.87 -4.84
C GLU A 126 -29.68 7.39 -4.69
N LEU A 127 -30.07 7.95 -3.55
CA LEU A 127 -29.87 9.36 -3.24
C LEU A 127 -28.38 9.74 -3.21
N GLU A 128 -27.52 8.92 -2.60
CA GLU A 128 -26.06 9.12 -2.65
C GLU A 128 -25.53 9.14 -4.09
N ASN A 129 -25.98 8.18 -4.92
CA ASN A 129 -25.60 8.11 -6.33
C ASN A 129 -26.04 9.36 -7.12
N GLN A 130 -27.24 9.88 -6.86
CA GLN A 130 -27.73 11.11 -7.48
C GLN A 130 -26.89 12.33 -7.06
N ILE A 131 -26.53 12.43 -5.78
CA ILE A 131 -25.66 13.49 -5.26
C ILE A 131 -24.28 13.41 -5.90
N LEU A 132 -23.65 12.24 -5.91
CA LEU A 132 -22.33 12.03 -6.49
C LEU A 132 -22.31 12.38 -7.99
N LYS A 133 -23.35 11.97 -8.73
CA LYS A 133 -23.51 12.30 -10.15
C LYS A 133 -23.63 13.82 -10.37
N ALA A 134 -24.37 14.53 -9.52
CA ALA A 134 -24.51 15.98 -9.59
C ALA A 134 -23.20 16.71 -9.25
N ALA A 135 -22.46 16.21 -8.26
CA ALA A 135 -21.25 16.83 -7.73
C ALA A 135 -20.02 16.65 -8.64
N ARG A 136 -19.97 15.57 -9.41
CA ARG A 136 -18.81 15.14 -10.21
C ARG A 136 -18.14 16.27 -11.00
N ASN A 137 -16.84 16.48 -10.75
CA ASN A 137 -15.99 17.53 -11.35
C ASN A 137 -16.41 18.98 -11.06
N LYS A 138 -17.40 19.23 -10.18
CA LYS A 138 -17.91 20.57 -9.87
C LYS A 138 -17.67 20.97 -8.42
N ILE A 139 -17.93 20.04 -7.49
CA ILE A 139 -17.82 20.23 -6.04
C ILE A 139 -17.31 18.95 -5.41
N ARG A 140 -16.51 19.06 -4.34
CA ARG A 140 -16.03 17.90 -3.56
C ARG A 140 -16.86 17.72 -2.28
N ILE A 141 -17.04 16.48 -1.82
CA ILE A 141 -17.92 16.14 -0.69
C ILE A 141 -17.20 15.27 0.35
N ILE A 142 -17.24 15.69 1.62
CA ILE A 142 -16.98 14.85 2.80
C ILE A 142 -18.34 14.43 3.40
N GLY A 143 -18.46 13.16 3.80
CA GLY A 143 -19.71 12.57 4.27
C GLY A 143 -20.42 11.73 3.19
N PRO A 144 -21.76 11.61 3.21
CA PRO A 144 -22.69 12.05 4.26
C PRO A 144 -22.51 11.27 5.57
N ASN A 145 -23.42 11.47 6.53
CA ASN A 145 -23.45 10.78 7.82
C ASN A 145 -22.10 10.82 8.54
N CYS A 146 -21.59 12.03 8.78
CA CYS A 146 -20.28 12.26 9.38
C CYS A 146 -20.36 13.26 10.52
N LEU A 147 -19.35 13.26 11.40
CA LEU A 147 -19.21 14.25 12.47
C LEU A 147 -18.82 15.64 11.93
N GLY A 148 -18.15 15.68 10.77
CA GLY A 148 -17.54 16.87 10.18
C GLY A 148 -16.01 16.87 10.30
N LEU A 149 -15.41 18.07 10.27
CA LEU A 149 -13.97 18.27 10.23
C LEU A 149 -13.48 19.34 11.22
N MET A 150 -12.34 19.08 11.86
CA MET A 150 -11.56 20.08 12.57
C MET A 150 -10.18 20.25 11.94
N ASN A 151 -9.71 21.50 11.85
CA ASN A 151 -8.32 21.85 11.61
C ASN A 151 -7.86 22.80 12.71
N THR A 152 -7.02 22.31 13.62
CA THR A 152 -6.62 23.04 14.82
C THR A 152 -5.65 24.19 14.52
N HIS A 153 -4.90 24.12 13.42
CA HIS A 153 -3.98 25.17 13.00
C HIS A 153 -4.69 26.30 12.26
N ALA A 154 -5.75 25.99 11.53
CA ALA A 154 -6.60 26.98 10.87
C ALA A 154 -7.72 27.53 11.77
N GLY A 155 -7.87 27.00 12.99
CA GLY A 155 -8.93 27.39 13.91
C GLY A 155 -10.33 26.99 13.39
N ILE A 156 -10.47 25.83 12.77
CA ILE A 156 -11.76 25.38 12.22
C ILE A 156 -12.29 24.24 13.08
N ASN A 157 -13.50 24.40 13.59
CA ASN A 157 -14.30 23.33 14.16
C ASN A 157 -15.67 23.29 13.45
N ALA A 158 -15.72 22.62 12.29
CA ALA A 158 -16.93 22.38 11.51
C ALA A 158 -17.58 21.04 11.91
N THR A 159 -17.68 20.79 13.22
CA THR A 159 -18.31 19.59 13.79
C THR A 159 -19.39 19.94 14.79
N PHE A 160 -20.21 18.96 15.14
CA PHE A 160 -21.16 19.05 16.26
C PHE A 160 -20.65 18.35 17.53
N ALA A 161 -19.33 18.16 17.66
CA ALA A 161 -18.72 17.64 18.89
C ALA A 161 -18.80 18.66 20.04
N LYS A 162 -18.75 18.17 21.28
CA LYS A 162 -18.84 18.98 22.51
C LYS A 162 -17.63 19.92 22.69
N SER A 163 -16.47 19.50 22.21
CA SER A 163 -15.18 20.16 22.42
C SER A 163 -14.39 20.30 21.11
N MET A 164 -13.32 21.09 21.13
CA MET A 164 -12.35 21.20 20.05
C MET A 164 -11.11 20.39 20.41
N ALA A 165 -10.52 19.73 19.41
CA ALA A 165 -9.25 19.02 19.56
C ALA A 165 -8.11 19.96 20.00
N ILE A 166 -7.21 19.45 20.84
CA ILE A 166 -5.97 20.16 21.20
C ILE A 166 -5.11 20.30 19.95
N LYS A 167 -4.49 21.47 19.77
CA LYS A 167 -3.56 21.70 18.67
C LYS A 167 -2.33 20.82 18.80
N GLY A 168 -2.03 20.04 17.76
CA GLY A 168 -0.83 19.21 17.69
C GLY A 168 -0.47 18.84 16.26
N ASN A 169 0.06 17.63 16.07
CA ASN A 169 0.70 17.21 14.82
C ASN A 169 0.16 15.88 14.27
N ILE A 170 -0.87 15.31 14.89
CA ILE A 170 -1.49 14.05 14.47
C ILE A 170 -2.70 14.36 13.58
N ALA A 171 -2.78 13.76 12.39
CA ALA A 171 -4.02 13.76 11.64
C ALA A 171 -4.81 12.48 11.94
N PHE A 172 -6.07 12.60 12.34
CA PHE A 172 -6.96 11.46 12.58
C PHE A 172 -8.09 11.44 11.55
N ILE A 173 -8.29 10.29 10.89
CA ILE A 173 -9.33 10.06 9.89
C ILE A 173 -10.16 8.85 10.30
N SER A 174 -11.48 8.99 10.38
CA SER A 174 -12.38 7.91 10.78
C SER A 174 -13.66 7.87 9.96
N GLN A 175 -14.07 6.66 9.57
CA GLN A 175 -15.42 6.41 9.05
C GLN A 175 -16.49 6.47 10.15
N SER A 176 -16.16 6.12 11.39
CA SER A 176 -17.11 6.16 12.52
C SER A 176 -17.13 7.53 13.20
N GLY A 177 -18.31 8.18 13.16
CA GLY A 177 -18.57 9.45 13.86
C GLY A 177 -18.70 9.30 15.38
N ALA A 178 -19.26 8.19 15.87
CA ALA A 178 -19.36 7.94 17.32
C ALA A 178 -18.00 7.65 17.93
N LEU A 179 -17.14 6.92 17.22
CA LEU A 179 -15.78 6.69 17.70
C LEU A 179 -14.96 7.98 17.74
N CYS A 180 -15.20 8.89 16.79
CA CYS A 180 -14.58 10.22 16.79
C CYS A 180 -14.86 10.98 18.09
N THR A 181 -16.09 10.99 18.61
CA THR A 181 -16.40 11.75 19.83
C THR A 181 -15.75 11.12 21.06
N ALA A 182 -15.74 9.78 21.17
CA ALA A 182 -15.06 9.07 22.25
C ALA A 182 -13.54 9.29 22.23
N ILE A 183 -12.91 9.21 21.04
CA ILE A 183 -11.48 9.47 20.88
C ILE A 183 -11.14 10.91 21.20
N LEU A 184 -11.97 11.86 20.79
CA LEU A 184 -11.75 13.28 21.09
C LEU A 184 -11.78 13.52 22.61
N ASP A 185 -12.75 12.94 23.32
CA ASP A 185 -12.84 13.06 24.77
C ASP A 185 -11.61 12.45 25.47
N TYR A 186 -11.23 11.22 25.07
CA TYR A 186 -10.02 10.55 25.57
C TYR A 186 -8.75 11.37 25.30
N SER A 187 -8.63 11.97 24.11
CA SER A 187 -7.45 12.76 23.73
C SER A 187 -7.23 13.99 24.62
N LEU A 188 -8.31 14.57 25.16
CA LEU A 188 -8.22 15.71 26.07
C LEU A 188 -7.61 15.29 27.41
N LYS A 189 -7.97 14.10 27.91
CA LYS A 189 -7.40 13.52 29.12
C LYS A 189 -5.91 13.21 28.97
N GLU A 190 -5.54 12.59 27.85
CA GLU A 190 -4.16 12.17 27.58
C GLU A 190 -3.28 13.27 26.94
N ASN A 191 -3.81 14.50 26.78
CA ASN A 191 -3.14 15.63 26.13
C ASN A 191 -2.61 15.34 24.72
N ILE A 192 -3.37 14.57 23.95
CA ILE A 192 -3.03 14.21 22.58
C ILE A 192 -3.49 15.32 21.63
N GLY A 193 -2.55 15.91 20.90
CA GLY A 193 -2.81 17.03 19.99
C GLY A 193 -2.94 16.62 18.53
N PHE A 194 -3.97 17.12 17.85
CA PHE A 194 -4.24 16.85 16.43
C PHE A 194 -3.89 18.05 15.56
N SER A 195 -3.38 17.82 14.34
CA SER A 195 -3.33 18.81 13.27
C SER A 195 -4.67 18.90 12.56
N SER A 196 -5.30 17.75 12.29
CA SER A 196 -6.62 17.64 11.67
C SER A 196 -7.37 16.44 12.21
N PHE A 197 -8.69 16.58 12.34
CA PHE A 197 -9.57 15.55 12.88
C PHE A 197 -10.79 15.44 11.96
N ILE A 198 -10.87 14.34 11.21
CA ILE A 198 -11.79 14.21 10.08
C ILE A 198 -12.68 12.98 10.27
N SER A 199 -13.99 13.20 10.29
CA SER A 199 -14.98 12.14 10.12
C SER A 199 -15.45 12.14 8.67
N ILE A 200 -15.24 11.03 7.96
CA ILE A 200 -15.59 10.91 6.53
C ILE A 200 -16.95 10.24 6.29
N GLY A 201 -17.53 9.61 7.31
CA GLY A 201 -18.84 8.98 7.26
C GLY A 201 -18.96 7.95 6.13
N SER A 202 -20.03 8.06 5.35
CA SER A 202 -20.32 7.18 4.21
C SER A 202 -19.27 7.24 3.09
N MET A 203 -18.41 8.26 3.06
CA MET A 203 -17.28 8.40 2.12
C MET A 203 -17.71 8.28 0.65
N ILE A 204 -18.69 9.10 0.21
CA ILE A 204 -19.24 8.99 -1.16
C ILE A 204 -18.35 9.63 -2.24
N ASP A 205 -17.45 10.54 -1.88
CA ASP A 205 -16.55 11.24 -2.81
C ASP A 205 -15.12 11.36 -2.26
N VAL A 206 -14.87 12.22 -1.27
CA VAL A 206 -13.53 12.36 -0.67
C VAL A 206 -13.23 11.11 0.16
N ASP A 207 -12.19 10.38 -0.24
CA ASP A 207 -11.80 9.10 0.36
C ASP A 207 -10.49 9.17 1.17
N PHE A 208 -10.06 8.02 1.72
CA PHE A 208 -8.79 7.93 2.43
C PHE A 208 -7.59 8.30 1.56
N GLY A 209 -7.58 7.92 0.27
CA GLY A 209 -6.47 8.21 -0.64
C GLY A 209 -6.30 9.71 -0.90
N ASP A 210 -7.41 10.42 -1.08
CA ASP A 210 -7.44 11.89 -1.19
C ASP A 210 -6.87 12.55 0.07
N LEU A 211 -7.35 12.15 1.25
CA LEU A 211 -6.96 12.76 2.52
C LEU A 211 -5.51 12.44 2.90
N ILE A 212 -5.05 11.20 2.70
CA ILE A 212 -3.65 10.82 2.93
C ILE A 212 -2.73 11.63 1.99
N SER A 213 -3.12 11.80 0.73
CA SER A 213 -2.35 12.59 -0.23
C SER A 213 -2.27 14.07 0.16
N TYR A 214 -3.35 14.62 0.72
CA TYR A 214 -3.37 15.99 1.21
C TYR A 214 -2.50 16.16 2.46
N LEU A 215 -2.74 15.32 3.48
CA LEU A 215 -2.11 15.41 4.80
C LEU A 215 -0.63 15.00 4.78
N SER A 216 -0.20 14.15 3.85
CA SER A 216 1.21 13.86 3.63
C SER A 216 2.00 15.09 3.18
N ASN A 217 1.36 16.02 2.46
CA ASN A 217 1.95 17.29 2.04
C ASN A 217 1.71 18.45 3.02
N ASP A 218 0.97 18.23 4.11
CA ASP A 218 0.78 19.23 5.15
C ASP A 218 2.01 19.33 6.06
N LYS A 219 2.51 20.54 6.31
CA LYS A 219 3.70 20.75 7.15
C LYS A 219 3.45 20.49 8.64
N ASN A 220 2.19 20.68 9.08
CA ASN A 220 1.79 20.58 10.49
C ASN A 220 1.56 19.13 10.90
N THR A 221 1.12 18.28 9.98
CA THR A 221 0.92 16.85 10.20
C THR A 221 2.24 16.08 10.16
N LYS A 222 2.50 15.27 11.19
CA LYS A 222 3.68 14.38 11.32
C LYS A 222 3.32 12.90 11.28
N SER A 223 2.13 12.51 11.72
CA SER A 223 1.60 11.14 11.64
C SER A 223 0.14 11.16 11.20
N ILE A 224 -0.31 10.07 10.57
CA ILE A 224 -1.69 9.90 10.11
C ILE A 224 -2.26 8.63 10.75
N LEU A 225 -3.37 8.79 11.47
CA LEU A 225 -4.08 7.72 12.17
C LEU A 225 -5.41 7.46 11.47
N LEU A 226 -5.71 6.20 11.21
CA LEU A 226 -6.87 5.78 10.44
C LEU A 226 -7.72 4.81 11.24
N TYR A 227 -9.01 5.09 11.35
CA TYR A 227 -10.02 4.08 11.70
C TYR A 227 -10.81 3.72 10.44
N VAL A 228 -10.69 2.46 10.02
CA VAL A 228 -11.19 1.96 8.74
C VAL A 228 -12.19 0.84 8.97
N GLU A 229 -13.34 0.92 8.31
CA GLU A 229 -14.33 -0.15 8.21
C GLU A 229 -14.26 -0.79 6.80
N ASN A 230 -14.16 0.04 5.76
CA ASN A 230 -13.87 -0.35 4.37
C ASN A 230 -12.88 0.65 3.72
N ILE A 231 -12.04 0.19 2.78
CA ILE A 231 -11.07 1.07 2.10
C ILE A 231 -11.74 1.84 0.96
N GLY A 232 -12.73 1.23 0.30
CA GLY A 232 -13.41 1.81 -0.85
C GLY A 232 -12.52 1.76 -2.09
N ASN A 233 -11.85 2.87 -2.42
CA ASN A 233 -10.94 2.91 -3.55
C ASN A 233 -9.54 2.40 -3.16
N ALA A 234 -9.35 1.08 -3.19
CA ALA A 234 -8.09 0.43 -2.81
C ALA A 234 -6.87 0.96 -3.56
N ARG A 235 -7.00 1.20 -4.88
CA ARG A 235 -5.91 1.74 -5.71
C ARG A 235 -5.51 3.15 -5.26
N SER A 236 -6.47 4.04 -5.04
CA SER A 236 -6.22 5.39 -4.50
C SER A 236 -5.55 5.34 -3.13
N PHE A 237 -6.07 4.48 -2.24
CA PHE A 237 -5.53 4.30 -0.89
C PHE A 237 -4.09 3.79 -0.89
N LEU A 238 -3.80 2.68 -1.57
CA LEU A 238 -2.44 2.11 -1.61
C LEU A 238 -1.44 3.07 -2.23
N SER A 239 -1.84 3.72 -3.32
CA SER A 239 -1.06 4.75 -3.99
C SER A 239 -0.70 5.91 -3.05
N ALA A 240 -1.69 6.46 -2.33
CA ALA A 240 -1.47 7.56 -1.38
C ALA A 240 -0.63 7.12 -0.17
N ALA A 241 -0.95 5.95 0.38
CA ALA A 241 -0.30 5.41 1.56
C ALA A 241 1.17 5.12 1.31
N ARG A 242 1.51 4.53 0.16
CA ARG A 242 2.88 4.22 -0.23
C ARG A 242 3.74 5.48 -0.27
N GLU A 243 3.26 6.55 -0.91
CA GLU A 243 4.00 7.82 -0.99
C GLU A 243 4.14 8.50 0.37
N ALA A 244 3.07 8.46 1.17
CA ALA A 244 3.06 9.08 2.49
C ALA A 244 3.94 8.34 3.50
N ALA A 245 3.90 7.00 3.53
CA ALA A 245 4.62 6.14 4.48
C ALA A 245 6.15 6.36 4.48
N ILE A 246 6.71 6.76 3.33
CA ILE A 246 8.14 7.07 3.17
C ILE A 246 8.54 8.27 4.05
N SER A 247 7.62 9.20 4.31
CA SER A 247 7.91 10.45 5.05
C SER A 247 7.17 10.59 6.37
N LYS A 248 6.01 9.95 6.51
CA LYS A 248 5.14 10.06 7.69
C LYS A 248 4.53 8.70 8.01
N PRO A 249 4.58 8.24 9.27
CA PRO A 249 3.92 7.02 9.66
C PRO A 249 2.41 7.11 9.45
N ILE A 250 1.86 6.04 8.89
CA ILE A 250 0.42 5.81 8.80
C ILE A 250 0.10 4.60 9.68
N ILE A 251 -0.79 4.79 10.64
CA ILE A 251 -1.19 3.76 11.59
C ILE A 251 -2.69 3.55 11.44
N LEU A 252 -3.10 2.29 11.27
CA LEU A 252 -4.46 1.93 10.93
C LEU A 252 -5.01 0.92 11.94
N ILE A 253 -6.23 1.16 12.40
CA ILE A 253 -7.07 0.17 13.06
C ILE A 253 -8.24 -0.22 12.13
N LYS A 254 -8.47 -1.53 12.00
CA LYS A 254 -9.51 -2.12 11.15
C LYS A 254 -10.57 -2.79 12.01
N SER A 255 -11.84 -2.42 11.84
CA SER A 255 -12.99 -3.13 12.41
C SER A 255 -13.49 -4.24 11.47
N GLY A 256 -14.35 -5.16 11.94
CA GLY A 256 -14.97 -6.20 11.08
C GLY A 256 -13.98 -7.25 10.55
N ARG A 257 -13.09 -7.75 11.42
CA ARG A 257 -11.99 -8.67 11.07
C ARG A 257 -12.43 -10.13 11.00
N THR A 258 -13.33 -10.52 11.90
CA THR A 258 -13.89 -11.87 11.98
C THR A 258 -15.16 -11.95 11.15
N PHE A 259 -15.59 -13.16 10.82
CA PHE A 259 -16.83 -13.37 10.07
C PHE A 259 -18.05 -12.74 10.77
N GLU A 260 -18.14 -12.88 12.08
CA GLU A 260 -19.22 -12.36 12.93
C GLU A 260 -19.19 -10.83 12.98
N SER A 261 -18.01 -10.23 13.18
CA SER A 261 -17.86 -8.78 13.20
C SER A 261 -18.06 -8.16 11.81
N LYS A 262 -17.73 -8.89 10.74
CA LYS A 262 -18.03 -8.50 9.36
C LYS A 262 -19.54 -8.49 9.12
N LYS A 263 -20.28 -9.52 9.53
CA LYS A 263 -21.76 -9.52 9.49
C LYS A 263 -22.35 -8.33 10.24
N ALA A 264 -21.87 -8.05 11.46
CA ALA A 264 -22.33 -6.91 12.25
C ALA A 264 -22.03 -5.56 11.57
N ALA A 265 -20.83 -5.40 10.99
CA ALA A 265 -20.44 -4.21 10.24
C ALA A 265 -21.21 -4.05 8.92
N GLU A 266 -21.54 -5.16 8.23
CA GLU A 266 -22.36 -5.18 7.01
C GLU A 266 -23.78 -4.70 7.29
N SER A 267 -24.41 -5.14 8.40
CA SER A 267 -25.71 -4.62 8.83
C SER A 267 -25.67 -3.13 9.16
N HIS A 268 -24.52 -2.60 9.56
CA HIS A 268 -24.34 -1.20 9.95
C HIS A 268 -23.93 -0.26 8.78
N THR A 269 -23.27 -0.78 7.74
CA THR A 269 -22.68 0.02 6.64
C THR A 269 -23.21 -0.32 5.24
N GLY A 270 -23.84 -1.49 5.09
CA GLY A 270 -24.39 -1.97 3.82
C GLY A 270 -23.35 -2.36 2.75
N ALA A 271 -22.06 -2.47 3.09
CA ALA A 271 -20.98 -2.76 2.14
C ALA A 271 -20.31 -4.12 2.40
N LEU A 272 -20.17 -4.94 1.35
CA LEU A 272 -19.38 -6.19 1.39
C LEU A 272 -17.90 -5.88 1.60
N ALA A 273 -17.30 -6.38 2.67
CA ALA A 273 -15.86 -6.19 2.92
C ALA A 273 -15.00 -7.23 2.17
N GLY A 274 -13.78 -6.85 1.76
CA GLY A 274 -12.78 -7.78 1.20
C GLY A 274 -12.24 -8.79 2.23
N SER A 275 -11.25 -9.59 1.83
CA SER A 275 -10.55 -10.48 2.76
C SER A 275 -9.60 -9.71 3.70
N ASP A 276 -9.65 -9.97 5.01
CA ASP A 276 -8.78 -9.32 6.00
C ASP A 276 -7.30 -9.69 5.79
N ASP A 277 -7.02 -10.92 5.36
CA ASP A 277 -5.66 -11.37 5.03
C ASP A 277 -5.09 -10.62 3.80
N VAL A 278 -5.95 -10.33 2.83
CA VAL A 278 -5.59 -9.53 1.65
C VAL A 278 -5.33 -8.09 2.05
N LEU A 279 -6.17 -7.51 2.90
CA LEU A 279 -5.95 -6.17 3.45
C LEU A 279 -4.62 -6.11 4.23
N ASP A 280 -4.34 -7.06 5.11
CA ASP A 280 -3.08 -7.10 5.87
C ASP A 280 -1.85 -7.16 4.95
N THR A 281 -1.94 -7.98 3.91
CA THR A 281 -0.93 -8.06 2.84
C THR A 281 -0.78 -6.72 2.13
N ALA A 282 -1.89 -6.04 1.82
CA ALA A 282 -1.90 -4.74 1.16
C ALA A 282 -1.25 -3.66 2.03
N LEU A 283 -1.55 -3.61 3.34
CA LEU A 283 -0.97 -2.64 4.28
C LEU A 283 0.54 -2.82 4.41
N LYS A 284 1.01 -4.07 4.56
CA LYS A 284 2.44 -4.42 4.58
C LYS A 284 3.14 -3.97 3.30
N ARG A 285 2.47 -4.10 2.15
CA ARG A 285 2.99 -3.73 0.82
C ARG A 285 3.23 -2.23 0.66
N VAL A 286 2.51 -1.38 1.39
CA VAL A 286 2.59 0.09 1.28
C VAL A 286 3.13 0.77 2.54
N GLY A 287 3.62 0.01 3.52
CA GLY A 287 4.25 0.56 4.73
C GLY A 287 3.27 1.13 5.76
N VAL A 288 1.99 0.76 5.70
CA VAL A 288 1.00 1.13 6.73
C VAL A 288 1.12 0.17 7.90
N LEU A 289 1.22 0.71 9.12
CA LEU A 289 1.26 -0.09 10.33
C LEU A 289 -0.17 -0.39 10.79
N ARG A 290 -0.50 -1.69 10.88
CA ARG A 290 -1.76 -2.12 11.46
C ARG A 290 -1.65 -2.29 12.98
N VAL A 291 -2.62 -1.79 13.71
CA VAL A 291 -2.78 -1.98 15.16
C VAL A 291 -4.13 -2.62 15.48
N ASP A 292 -4.22 -3.24 16.66
CA ASP A 292 -5.38 -4.04 17.07
C ASP A 292 -6.30 -3.28 18.02
N THR A 293 -5.80 -2.25 18.70
CA THR A 293 -6.53 -1.50 19.73
C THR A 293 -6.35 0.00 19.56
N ILE A 294 -7.27 0.79 20.13
CA ILE A 294 -7.19 2.26 20.13
C ILE A 294 -5.98 2.74 20.94
N SER A 295 -5.64 2.04 22.04
CA SER A 295 -4.45 2.34 22.83
C SER A 295 -3.19 2.23 21.98
N GLU A 296 -3.02 1.12 21.26
CA GLU A 296 -1.89 0.92 20.35
C GLU A 296 -1.83 1.98 19.25
N LEU A 297 -2.97 2.47 18.75
CA LEU A 297 -3.02 3.51 17.73
C LEU A 297 -2.31 4.78 18.20
N PHE A 298 -2.56 5.21 19.44
CA PHE A 298 -1.94 6.40 20.02
C PHE A 298 -0.52 6.16 20.53
N GLU A 299 -0.28 5.01 21.18
CA GLU A 299 1.06 4.62 21.64
C GLU A 299 2.05 4.57 20.47
N MET A 300 1.67 3.92 19.36
CA MET A 300 2.53 3.87 18.17
C MET A 300 2.73 5.26 17.54
N ALA A 301 1.71 6.12 17.56
CA ALA A 301 1.82 7.48 17.03
C ALA A 301 2.84 8.31 17.80
N ASP A 302 2.79 8.22 19.13
CA ASP A 302 3.70 8.91 20.04
C ASP A 302 5.14 8.38 19.92
N ILE A 303 5.28 7.07 19.85
CA ILE A 303 6.58 6.40 19.85
C ILE A 303 7.32 6.60 18.53
N LEU A 304 6.63 6.45 17.39
CA LEU A 304 7.23 6.70 16.07
C LEU A 304 7.60 8.18 15.87
N ALA A 305 7.00 9.09 16.65
CA ALA A 305 7.38 10.50 16.65
C ALA A 305 8.62 10.81 17.51
N LYS A 306 8.95 9.97 18.50
CA LYS A 306 10.02 10.20 19.48
C LYS A 306 11.29 9.37 19.19
N LEU A 307 11.13 8.13 18.75
CA LEU A 307 12.22 7.16 18.64
C LEU A 307 12.74 7.01 17.20
N PRO A 308 14.02 6.65 17.02
CA PRO A 308 14.52 6.25 15.71
C PRO A 308 13.90 4.92 15.24
N ILE A 309 13.94 4.69 13.94
CA ILE A 309 13.51 3.43 13.33
C ILE A 309 14.42 2.29 13.82
N LEU A 310 13.80 1.19 14.29
CA LEU A 310 14.54 0.01 14.74
C LEU A 310 15.30 -0.66 13.59
N LYS A 311 16.54 -1.08 13.87
CA LYS A 311 17.39 -1.76 12.90
C LYS A 311 17.18 -3.28 12.87
N GLY A 312 16.76 -3.84 13.99
CA GLY A 312 16.48 -5.26 14.17
C GLY A 312 15.46 -5.51 15.29
N ASN A 313 15.26 -6.77 15.63
CA ASN A 313 14.26 -7.24 16.59
C ASN A 313 14.87 -7.79 17.89
N ASN A 314 16.15 -7.51 18.15
CA ASN A 314 16.87 -7.99 19.33
C ASN A 314 16.71 -7.03 20.52
N LEU A 315 15.97 -7.42 21.55
CA LEU A 315 15.74 -6.64 22.76
C LEU A 315 16.60 -7.16 23.93
N ALA A 316 17.32 -6.25 24.59
CA ALA A 316 17.92 -6.53 25.90
C ALA A 316 16.99 -6.04 27.01
N ILE A 317 16.72 -6.86 28.02
CA ILE A 317 15.80 -6.52 29.11
C ILE A 317 16.58 -6.41 30.41
N VAL A 318 16.52 -5.26 31.07
CA VAL A 318 17.07 -5.03 32.42
C VAL A 318 15.90 -4.94 33.39
N THR A 319 15.91 -5.72 34.47
CA THR A 319 14.81 -5.76 35.45
C THR A 319 15.36 -5.85 36.87
N ASN A 320 14.70 -5.24 37.85
CA ASN A 320 14.97 -5.48 39.28
C ASN A 320 14.09 -6.60 39.88
N ALA A 321 13.28 -7.25 39.05
CA ALA A 321 12.42 -8.36 39.45
C ALA A 321 12.25 -9.38 38.32
N GLY A 322 12.54 -10.65 38.60
CA GLY A 322 12.46 -11.74 37.63
C GLY A 322 11.07 -11.94 37.01
N GLY A 323 9.99 -11.92 37.81
CA GLY A 323 8.62 -12.17 37.33
C GLY A 323 8.19 -11.26 36.16
N PRO A 324 8.24 -9.93 36.31
CA PRO A 324 8.03 -8.99 35.20
C PRO A 324 8.95 -9.21 33.99
N GLY A 325 10.19 -9.66 34.22
CA GLY A 325 11.12 -10.02 33.16
C GLY A 325 10.60 -11.19 32.32
N VAL A 326 10.08 -12.25 32.94
CA VAL A 326 9.50 -13.41 32.25
C VAL A 326 8.27 -13.01 31.42
N ILE A 327 7.36 -12.21 31.99
CA ILE A 327 6.18 -11.68 31.27
C ILE A 327 6.60 -10.91 30.01
N ALA A 328 7.67 -10.10 30.13
CA ALA A 328 8.22 -9.36 29.01
C ALA A 328 8.76 -10.28 27.90
N VAL A 329 9.44 -11.36 28.27
CA VAL A 329 9.99 -12.36 27.31
C VAL A 329 8.85 -13.04 26.55
N ASP A 330 7.83 -13.54 27.25
CA ASP A 330 6.69 -14.21 26.61
C ASP A 330 6.00 -13.30 25.59
N ALA A 331 5.77 -12.03 25.97
CA ALA A 331 5.20 -11.03 25.09
C ALA A 331 6.11 -10.71 23.89
N LEU A 332 7.42 -10.61 24.09
CA LEU A 332 8.39 -10.33 23.03
C LEU A 332 8.36 -11.43 21.97
N ILE A 333 8.55 -12.69 22.38
CA ILE A 333 8.61 -13.86 21.49
C ILE A 333 7.28 -14.06 20.76
N LYS A 334 6.15 -13.98 21.48
CA LYS A 334 4.80 -14.12 20.88
C LYS A 334 4.54 -13.11 19.76
N ASN A 335 5.13 -11.92 19.84
CA ASN A 335 4.96 -10.85 18.85
C ASN A 335 6.09 -10.82 17.79
N GLY A 336 6.99 -11.81 17.77
CA GLY A 336 8.05 -11.96 16.77
C GLY A 336 9.34 -11.16 17.05
N GLY A 337 9.51 -10.68 18.28
CA GLY A 337 10.79 -10.15 18.76
C GLY A 337 11.70 -11.26 19.27
N GLU A 338 12.98 -10.95 19.44
CA GLU A 338 13.99 -11.89 19.93
C GLU A 338 14.77 -11.26 21.09
N LEU A 339 15.21 -12.09 22.04
CA LEU A 339 16.14 -11.63 23.07
C LEU A 339 17.51 -11.43 22.44
N ALA A 340 18.13 -10.28 22.71
CA ALA A 340 19.45 -9.97 22.19
C ALA A 340 20.47 -11.04 22.64
N PRO A 341 21.19 -11.67 21.70
CA PRO A 341 22.26 -12.62 22.02
C PRO A 341 23.51 -11.84 22.46
N LEU A 342 23.60 -11.55 23.76
CA LEU A 342 24.66 -10.72 24.33
C LEU A 342 26.05 -11.34 24.12
N SER A 343 27.03 -10.50 23.79
CA SER A 343 28.40 -10.96 23.58
C SER A 343 29.08 -11.37 24.89
N LYS A 344 30.08 -12.26 24.81
CA LYS A 344 30.92 -12.62 25.98
C LYS A 344 31.54 -11.39 26.65
N GLN A 345 31.94 -10.38 25.86
CA GLN A 345 32.50 -9.13 26.37
C GLN A 345 31.48 -8.31 27.18
N THR A 346 30.20 -8.34 26.77
CA THR A 346 29.10 -7.69 27.50
C THR A 346 28.87 -8.37 28.84
N PHE A 347 28.83 -9.70 28.89
CA PHE A 347 28.74 -10.44 30.16
C PHE A 347 29.89 -10.13 31.12
N LEU A 348 31.14 -10.09 30.62
CA LEU A 348 32.30 -9.74 31.45
C LEU A 348 32.18 -8.35 32.06
N LYS A 349 31.70 -7.35 31.30
CA LYS A 349 31.50 -5.99 31.81
C LYS A 349 30.35 -5.90 32.81
N LEU A 350 29.26 -6.63 32.58
CA LEU A 350 28.14 -6.70 33.52
C LEU A 350 28.57 -7.32 34.85
N ASN A 351 29.39 -8.39 34.83
CA ASN A 351 29.93 -9.03 36.02
C ASN A 351 30.77 -8.11 36.91
N LEU A 352 31.38 -7.06 36.34
CA LEU A 352 32.19 -6.09 37.10
C LEU A 352 31.34 -5.05 37.84
N VAL A 353 30.12 -4.79 37.40
CA VAL A 353 29.27 -3.69 37.91
C VAL A 353 28.00 -4.19 38.62
N LEU A 354 27.61 -5.45 38.40
CA LEU A 354 26.45 -6.07 39.02
C LEU A 354 26.85 -7.02 40.16
N PRO A 355 25.99 -7.22 41.18
CA PRO A 355 26.23 -8.19 42.25
C PRO A 355 26.37 -9.60 41.69
N SER A 356 27.19 -10.46 42.31
CA SER A 356 27.45 -11.83 41.84
C SER A 356 26.18 -12.67 41.60
N ALA A 357 25.10 -12.38 42.33
CA ALA A 357 23.82 -13.08 42.26
C ALA A 357 22.88 -12.60 41.15
N TRP A 358 23.29 -11.68 40.26
CA TRP A 358 22.49 -11.30 39.09
C TRP A 358 22.25 -12.50 38.15
N SER A 359 21.27 -12.43 37.24
CA SER A 359 20.81 -13.60 36.47
C SER A 359 21.83 -14.27 35.53
N HIS A 360 22.95 -13.60 35.19
CA HIS A 360 23.91 -14.01 34.16
C HIS A 360 23.27 -14.36 32.81
N ASN A 361 22.12 -13.77 32.50
CA ASN A 361 21.35 -14.04 31.28
C ASN A 361 20.65 -12.77 30.77
N ASN A 362 19.95 -12.87 29.63
CA ASN A 362 18.96 -11.88 29.18
C ASN A 362 17.57 -12.53 29.34
N PRO A 363 16.68 -12.03 30.23
CA PRO A 363 16.75 -10.76 30.96
C PRO A 363 17.85 -10.66 32.02
N ILE A 364 18.45 -9.47 32.12
CA ILE A 364 19.43 -9.06 33.12
C ILE A 364 18.68 -8.68 34.40
N ASP A 365 18.56 -9.61 35.35
CA ASP A 365 17.97 -9.36 36.66
C ASP A 365 19.03 -8.75 37.59
N ILE A 366 18.88 -7.48 37.92
CA ILE A 366 19.80 -6.68 38.75
C ILE A 366 19.41 -6.63 40.24
N LEU A 367 18.49 -7.51 40.65
CA LEU A 367 17.97 -7.74 42.00
C LEU A 367 17.06 -6.62 42.53
N GLY A 368 16.21 -6.96 43.51
CA GLY A 368 15.14 -6.09 44.02
C GLY A 368 15.60 -4.79 44.67
N ASP A 369 16.81 -4.77 45.22
CA ASP A 369 17.46 -3.63 45.87
C ASP A 369 18.26 -2.74 44.89
N ALA A 370 17.98 -2.86 43.58
CA ALA A 370 18.69 -2.14 42.53
C ALA A 370 18.67 -0.62 42.70
N THR A 371 19.87 -0.03 42.76
CA THR A 371 20.07 1.42 42.79
C THR A 371 20.02 2.03 41.38
N GLU A 372 19.90 3.35 41.30
CA GLU A 372 19.97 4.09 40.03
C GLU A 372 21.30 3.86 39.29
N LYS A 373 22.38 3.61 40.04
CA LYS A 373 23.69 3.29 39.47
C LYS A 373 23.65 1.95 38.72
N ARG A 374 23.07 0.90 39.30
CA ARG A 374 22.98 -0.43 38.64
C ARG A 374 22.22 -0.36 37.32
N TYR A 375 21.08 0.34 37.30
CA TYR A 375 20.32 0.56 36.08
C TYR A 375 21.14 1.30 35.01
N VAL A 376 21.80 2.39 35.41
CA VAL A 376 22.60 3.20 34.49
C VAL A 376 23.77 2.41 33.91
N ASP A 377 24.55 1.74 34.76
CA ASP A 377 25.75 1.02 34.35
C ASP A 377 25.39 -0.16 33.43
N ALA A 378 24.34 -0.93 33.77
CA ALA A 378 23.86 -2.01 32.91
C ALA A 378 23.41 -1.52 31.53
N ILE A 379 22.61 -0.45 31.47
CA ILE A 379 22.13 0.10 30.19
C ILE A 379 23.28 0.68 29.36
N ASP A 380 24.23 1.41 29.97
CA ASP A 380 25.41 1.96 29.28
C ASP A 380 26.29 0.86 28.65
N ILE A 381 26.37 -0.32 29.28
CA ILE A 381 27.07 -1.49 28.73
C ILE A 381 26.29 -2.09 27.55
N LEU A 382 24.98 -2.32 27.72
CA LEU A 382 24.13 -2.93 26.69
C LEU A 382 24.04 -2.08 25.42
N LEU A 383 24.00 -0.75 25.54
CA LEU A 383 23.98 0.18 24.41
C LEU A 383 25.26 0.16 23.56
N LYS A 384 26.33 -0.52 24.02
CA LYS A 384 27.58 -0.70 23.28
C LYS A 384 27.67 -2.08 22.59
N ASP A 385 26.78 -3.00 22.88
CA ASP A 385 26.75 -4.31 22.23
C ASP A 385 26.12 -4.20 20.82
N LYS A 386 26.79 -4.78 19.83
CA LYS A 386 26.36 -4.73 18.42
C LYS A 386 25.12 -5.60 18.14
N ASN A 387 24.81 -6.53 19.05
CA ASN A 387 23.67 -7.45 18.93
C ASN A 387 22.39 -6.89 19.57
N VAL A 388 22.41 -5.66 20.11
CA VAL A 388 21.27 -5.04 20.80
C VAL A 388 20.64 -3.98 19.89
N ASP A 389 19.35 -4.16 19.56
CA ASP A 389 18.57 -3.23 18.75
C ASP A 389 17.65 -2.33 19.60
N GLY A 390 17.39 -2.72 20.85
CA GLY A 390 16.68 -1.92 21.85
C GLY A 390 16.97 -2.42 23.27
N VAL A 391 16.71 -1.56 24.26
CA VAL A 391 16.82 -1.92 25.68
C VAL A 391 15.51 -1.61 26.40
N LEU A 392 14.97 -2.54 27.19
CA LEU A 392 13.81 -2.34 28.06
C LEU A 392 14.25 -2.35 29.52
N ALA A 393 14.05 -1.25 30.23
CA ALA A 393 14.26 -1.14 31.67
C ALA A 393 12.94 -1.35 32.42
N ILE A 394 12.83 -2.44 33.16
CA ILE A 394 11.67 -2.78 33.99
C ILE A 394 11.98 -2.43 35.44
N LEU A 395 11.03 -1.77 36.10
CA LEU A 395 11.11 -1.43 37.52
C LEU A 395 9.82 -1.83 38.22
N THR A 396 9.97 -2.56 39.33
CA THR A 396 8.93 -2.68 40.36
C THR A 396 9.34 -1.89 41.60
N PRO A 397 8.40 -1.19 42.27
CA PRO A 397 8.68 -0.47 43.50
C PRO A 397 9.03 -1.49 44.59
N GLN A 398 10.16 -1.27 45.24
CA GLN A 398 10.61 -1.99 46.44
C GLN A 398 10.95 -0.95 47.50
N TYR A 399 11.01 -1.33 48.77
CA TYR A 399 11.30 -0.37 49.86
C TYR A 399 12.63 0.39 49.62
N MET A 400 13.65 -0.29 49.11
CA MET A 400 14.97 0.29 48.84
C MET A 400 15.07 1.02 47.48
N THR A 401 14.04 0.95 46.63
CA THR A 401 14.11 1.36 45.22
C THR A 401 13.37 2.68 45.00
N ASP A 402 14.11 3.76 44.78
CA ASP A 402 13.55 5.08 44.49
C ASP A 402 13.30 5.26 42.99
N ALA A 403 12.06 4.98 42.58
CA ALA A 403 11.62 5.12 41.19
C ALA A 403 11.83 6.54 40.62
N THR A 404 11.76 7.59 41.45
CA THR A 404 11.93 8.97 41.00
C THR A 404 13.41 9.26 40.67
N LYS A 405 14.34 8.86 41.56
CA LYS A 405 15.78 9.00 41.31
C LYS A 405 16.23 8.19 40.10
N ILE A 406 15.74 6.96 39.96
CA ILE A 406 16.06 6.12 38.81
C ILE A 406 15.57 6.79 37.52
N ALA A 407 14.32 7.27 37.46
CA ALA A 407 13.80 8.00 36.30
C ALA A 407 14.63 9.24 35.93
N LEU A 408 15.07 10.03 36.92
CA LEU A 408 15.92 11.20 36.71
C LEU A 408 17.27 10.86 36.06
N LYS A 409 17.83 9.69 36.36
CA LYS A 409 19.07 9.23 35.73
C LYS A 409 18.82 8.61 34.36
N LEU A 410 17.77 7.80 34.21
CA LEU A 410 17.43 7.14 32.95
C LEU A 410 17.11 8.11 31.81
N ARG A 411 16.60 9.32 32.11
CA ARG A 411 16.31 10.35 31.10
C ARG A 411 17.47 10.66 30.14
N LYS A 412 18.73 10.44 30.56
CA LYS A 412 19.91 10.66 29.71
C LYS A 412 19.91 9.78 28.46
N PHE A 413 19.23 8.62 28.52
CA PHE A 413 19.17 7.66 27.43
C PHE A 413 18.10 7.98 26.38
N SER A 414 17.26 8.99 26.57
CA SER A 414 16.23 9.35 25.59
C SER A 414 16.78 9.83 24.24
N LYS A 415 18.07 10.19 24.19
CA LYS A 415 18.80 10.59 22.97
C LYS A 415 19.74 9.51 22.44
N SER A 416 19.67 8.30 22.98
CA SER A 416 20.50 7.18 22.53
C SER A 416 20.18 6.81 21.07
N LYS A 417 21.20 6.30 20.35
CA LYS A 417 21.03 5.77 19.00
C LYS A 417 20.22 4.47 18.99
N ILE A 418 20.40 3.64 20.02
CA ILE A 418 19.62 2.43 20.27
C ILE A 418 18.48 2.84 21.22
N PRO A 419 17.21 2.63 20.85
CA PRO A 419 16.08 3.03 21.68
C PRO A 419 16.08 2.37 23.05
N VAL A 420 15.78 3.17 24.08
CA VAL A 420 15.57 2.70 25.45
C VAL A 420 14.12 2.93 25.84
N PHE A 421 13.47 1.84 26.24
CA PHE A 421 12.11 1.78 26.74
C PHE A 421 12.16 1.62 28.27
N ALA A 422 11.15 2.14 28.97
CA ALA A 422 10.96 1.87 30.39
C ALA A 422 9.56 1.34 30.66
N SER A 423 9.48 0.36 31.57
CA SER A 423 8.24 -0.12 32.15
C SER A 423 8.32 0.00 33.67
N PHE A 424 7.65 0.99 34.24
CA PHE A 424 7.61 1.18 35.69
C PHE A 424 6.26 0.70 36.19
N ILE A 425 6.24 -0.50 36.76
CA ILE A 425 5.01 -1.19 37.17
C ILE A 425 4.57 -0.64 38.52
N GLY A 426 3.38 -0.07 38.59
CA GLY A 426 2.79 0.42 39.82
C GLY A 426 1.86 1.61 39.61
N ALA A 427 1.38 2.19 40.70
CA ALA A 427 0.52 3.37 40.70
C ALA A 427 1.26 4.58 41.30
N ASP A 428 0.83 5.08 42.46
CA ASP A 428 1.33 6.34 43.02
C ASP A 428 2.84 6.34 43.33
N SER A 429 3.40 5.19 43.72
CA SER A 429 4.82 5.03 44.04
C SER A 429 5.76 5.29 42.85
N VAL A 430 5.29 5.03 41.62
CA VAL A 430 6.09 5.20 40.38
C VAL A 430 5.63 6.39 39.55
N LYS A 431 4.47 6.98 39.85
CA LYS A 431 3.83 8.07 39.08
C LYS A 431 4.74 9.26 38.79
N LYS A 432 5.51 9.71 39.79
CA LYS A 432 6.49 10.80 39.62
C LYS A 432 7.60 10.41 38.64
N GLY A 433 8.13 9.20 38.76
CA GLY A 433 9.12 8.64 37.85
C GLY A 433 8.61 8.54 36.41
N ILE A 434 7.42 7.98 36.20
CA ILE A 434 6.77 7.88 34.88
C ILE A 434 6.62 9.28 34.25
N ASN A 435 6.15 10.27 35.00
CA ASN A 435 5.98 11.63 34.51
C ASN A 435 7.31 12.27 34.05
N ILE A 436 8.41 12.00 34.76
CA ILE A 436 9.76 12.46 34.40
C ILE A 436 10.20 11.83 33.08
N LEU A 437 10.04 10.51 32.94
CA LEU A 437 10.43 9.77 31.75
C LEU A 437 9.63 10.21 30.52
N SER A 438 8.31 10.31 30.64
CA SER A 438 7.40 10.74 29.57
C SER A 438 7.73 12.15 29.07
N LYS A 439 8.05 13.09 29.97
CA LYS A 439 8.48 14.46 29.61
C LYS A 439 9.86 14.50 28.93
N SER A 440 10.72 13.51 29.19
CA SER A 440 12.07 13.43 28.60
C SER A 440 12.12 12.83 27.19
N LYS A 441 10.96 12.50 26.60
CA LYS A 441 10.79 11.78 25.32
C LYS A 441 11.27 10.32 25.35
N MET A 442 11.36 9.71 26.52
CA MET A 442 11.62 8.27 26.64
C MET A 442 10.31 7.49 26.49
N ALA A 443 10.32 6.37 25.77
CA ALA A 443 9.15 5.52 25.63
C ALA A 443 8.87 4.81 26.95
N THR A 444 7.73 5.13 27.57
CA THR A 444 7.43 4.75 28.95
C THR A 444 6.07 4.06 29.00
N PHE A 445 6.01 2.91 29.66
CA PHE A 445 4.83 2.07 29.78
C PHE A 445 4.60 1.69 31.23
N ILE A 446 3.36 1.32 31.53
CA ILE A 446 3.00 0.74 32.84
C ILE A 446 3.32 -0.75 32.86
N TYR A 447 3.09 -1.44 31.74
CA TYR A 447 3.24 -2.89 31.64
C TYR A 447 4.35 -3.29 30.66
N PRO A 448 5.23 -4.24 31.03
CA PRO A 448 6.39 -4.61 30.22
C PRO A 448 6.01 -5.43 28.98
N ASP A 449 4.92 -6.19 29.02
CA ASP A 449 4.34 -6.89 27.87
C ASP A 449 3.85 -5.90 26.80
N THR A 450 3.23 -4.78 27.19
CA THR A 450 2.89 -3.69 26.26
C THR A 450 4.16 -3.13 25.62
N ALA A 451 5.22 -2.87 26.40
CA ALA A 451 6.48 -2.36 25.88
C ALA A 451 7.10 -3.33 24.84
N CYS A 452 7.14 -4.62 25.13
CA CYS A 452 7.63 -5.65 24.22
C CYS A 452 6.77 -5.79 22.96
N LYS A 453 5.43 -5.77 23.10
CA LYS A 453 4.51 -5.80 21.96
C LYS A 453 4.76 -4.62 21.01
N ILE A 454 4.90 -3.42 21.58
CA ILE A 454 5.15 -2.19 20.84
C ILE A 454 6.53 -2.20 20.16
N PHE A 455 7.58 -2.68 20.85
CA PHE A 455 8.90 -2.89 20.25
C PHE A 455 8.81 -3.79 19.01
N SER A 456 8.12 -4.94 19.11
CA SER A 456 7.93 -5.85 17.98
C SER A 456 7.14 -5.19 16.83
N LYS A 457 6.11 -4.39 17.13
CA LYS A 457 5.36 -3.62 16.10
C LYS A 457 6.19 -2.54 15.44
N MET A 458 7.05 -1.84 16.19
CA MET A 458 8.03 -0.91 15.63
C MET A 458 8.98 -1.60 14.65
N PHE A 459 9.43 -2.81 14.99
CA PHE A 459 10.29 -3.58 14.09
C PHE A 459 9.53 -4.04 12.82
N GLN A 460 8.29 -4.51 12.97
CA GLN A 460 7.43 -4.83 11.83
C GLN A 460 7.24 -3.62 10.91
N TYR A 461 7.02 -2.43 11.48
CA TYR A 461 6.96 -1.18 10.74
C TYR A 461 8.26 -0.90 9.97
N SER A 462 9.42 -1.02 10.63
CA SER A 462 10.74 -0.89 9.99
C SER A 462 10.92 -1.86 8.82
N LYS A 463 10.56 -3.15 9.02
CA LYS A 463 10.61 -4.19 7.98
C LYS A 463 9.71 -3.87 6.79
N ASN A 464 8.52 -3.33 7.04
CA ASN A 464 7.58 -2.93 5.98
C ASN A 464 8.12 -1.74 5.19
N LEU A 465 8.64 -0.72 5.87
CA LEU A 465 9.29 0.43 5.23
C LEU A 465 10.50 -0.01 4.39
N LYS A 466 11.38 -0.85 4.93
CA LYS A 466 12.55 -1.35 4.20
C LYS A 466 12.14 -2.06 2.90
N SER A 467 11.08 -2.86 2.93
CA SER A 467 10.57 -3.51 1.72
C SER A 467 9.96 -2.55 0.68
N LEU A 468 9.65 -1.29 1.07
CA LEU A 468 9.39 -0.25 0.09
C LEU A 468 10.69 0.11 -0.63
N TYR A 469 11.75 0.46 0.11
CA TYR A 469 13.02 1.01 -0.41
C TYR A 469 13.92 0.04 -1.18
N GLU A 470 13.64 -1.25 -1.13
CA GLU A 470 14.53 -2.24 -1.74
C GLU A 470 14.49 -2.19 -3.27
N THR A 471 15.63 -1.83 -3.87
CA THR A 471 15.85 -1.86 -5.33
C THR A 471 15.78 -3.31 -5.83
N PRO A 472 14.84 -3.65 -6.72
CA PRO A 472 14.76 -4.94 -7.38
C PRO A 472 16.02 -5.29 -8.16
N LYS A 473 16.33 -6.58 -8.24
CA LYS A 473 17.31 -7.07 -9.20
C LYS A 473 16.82 -6.83 -10.63
N LYS A 474 17.75 -6.60 -11.56
CA LYS A 474 17.46 -6.44 -12.98
C LYS A 474 16.84 -7.74 -13.51
N ILE A 475 15.62 -7.63 -14.04
CA ILE A 475 14.99 -8.68 -14.85
C ILE A 475 15.26 -8.32 -16.30
N GLU A 476 15.77 -9.26 -17.09
CA GLU A 476 15.88 -9.07 -18.54
C GLU A 476 14.48 -8.80 -19.10
N PHE A 477 14.29 -7.62 -19.68
CA PHE A 477 13.01 -7.30 -20.26
C PHE A 477 12.75 -8.15 -21.48
N ILE A 478 11.48 -8.54 -21.59
CA ILE A 478 10.90 -9.11 -22.78
C ILE A 478 11.16 -8.13 -23.94
N ASN A 479 11.83 -8.60 -24.99
CA ASN A 479 11.91 -7.92 -26.26
C ASN A 479 10.48 -7.53 -26.67
N LYS A 480 10.21 -6.24 -26.89
CA LYS A 480 8.85 -5.74 -27.22
C LYS A 480 8.19 -6.60 -28.31
N ASN A 481 8.92 -6.93 -29.37
CA ASN A 481 8.38 -7.71 -30.47
C ASN A 481 7.98 -9.14 -30.06
N ASP A 482 8.69 -9.75 -29.11
CA ASP A 482 8.35 -11.05 -28.55
C ASP A 482 7.09 -10.95 -27.68
N PHE A 483 6.98 -9.92 -26.83
CA PHE A 483 5.80 -9.69 -25.99
C PHE A 483 4.53 -9.51 -26.83
N TYR A 484 4.55 -8.69 -27.89
CA TYR A 484 3.38 -8.47 -28.73
C TYR A 484 2.92 -9.76 -29.41
N LYS A 485 3.85 -10.59 -29.90
CA LYS A 485 3.53 -11.90 -30.48
C LYS A 485 2.89 -12.83 -29.46
N LYS A 486 3.52 -12.98 -28.29
CA LYS A 486 3.01 -13.78 -27.15
C LYS A 486 1.60 -13.30 -26.74
N ASN A 487 1.39 -12.00 -26.63
CA ASN A 487 0.12 -11.40 -26.27
C ASN A 487 -1.00 -11.68 -27.28
N ILE A 488 -0.71 -11.57 -28.59
CA ILE A 488 -1.69 -11.91 -29.64
C ILE A 488 -2.12 -13.38 -29.51
N GLU A 489 -1.19 -14.30 -29.29
CA GLU A 489 -1.51 -15.72 -29.13
C GLU A 489 -2.37 -16.00 -27.89
N ILE A 490 -2.05 -15.39 -26.74
CA ILE A 490 -2.86 -15.52 -25.52
C ILE A 490 -4.28 -14.99 -25.73
N LYS A 491 -4.42 -13.80 -26.34
CA LYS A 491 -5.75 -13.22 -26.63
C LYS A 491 -6.54 -14.09 -27.61
N LYS A 492 -5.89 -14.77 -28.55
CA LYS A 492 -6.55 -15.76 -29.42
C LYS A 492 -7.07 -16.95 -28.62
N ILE A 493 -6.29 -17.50 -27.70
CA ILE A 493 -6.73 -18.59 -26.80
C ILE A 493 -7.98 -18.17 -26.03
N PHE A 494 -7.94 -17.01 -25.36
CA PHE A 494 -9.09 -16.50 -24.60
C PHE A 494 -10.32 -16.25 -25.48
N SER A 495 -10.11 -15.69 -26.68
CA SER A 495 -11.20 -15.45 -27.62
C SER A 495 -11.84 -16.75 -28.11
N ARG A 496 -11.06 -17.81 -28.36
CA ARG A 496 -11.60 -19.10 -28.80
C ARG A 496 -12.45 -19.75 -27.70
N ALA A 497 -11.98 -19.76 -26.46
CA ALA A 497 -12.74 -20.27 -25.33
C ALA A 497 -14.08 -19.54 -25.17
N ARG A 498 -14.05 -18.19 -25.18
CA ARG A 498 -15.27 -17.37 -25.09
C ARG A 498 -16.24 -17.56 -26.25
N LYS A 499 -15.75 -17.67 -27.49
CA LYS A 499 -16.59 -17.95 -28.67
C LYS A 499 -17.25 -19.32 -28.58
N ALA A 500 -16.62 -20.27 -27.90
CA ALA A 500 -17.18 -21.59 -27.60
C ALA A 500 -18.08 -21.61 -26.36
N GLY A 501 -18.44 -20.44 -25.78
CA GLY A 501 -19.26 -20.34 -24.58
C GLY A 501 -18.57 -20.79 -23.29
N ARG A 502 -17.25 -21.01 -23.31
CA ARG A 502 -16.46 -21.47 -22.17
C ARG A 502 -15.72 -20.32 -21.49
N TYR A 503 -15.63 -20.42 -20.17
CA TYR A 503 -14.80 -19.54 -19.34
C TYR A 503 -13.69 -20.30 -18.61
N LEU A 504 -13.77 -21.63 -18.53
CA LEU A 504 -12.68 -22.50 -18.13
C LEU A 504 -11.85 -22.85 -19.37
N LEU A 505 -10.54 -22.58 -19.31
CA LEU A 505 -9.59 -23.09 -20.30
C LEU A 505 -9.32 -24.57 -20.04
N ASP A 506 -9.14 -25.34 -21.11
CA ASP A 506 -8.70 -26.73 -20.95
C ASP A 506 -7.21 -26.83 -20.55
N GLU A 507 -6.75 -28.04 -20.26
CA GLU A 507 -5.38 -28.33 -19.82
C GLU A 507 -4.32 -27.79 -20.78
N ASP A 508 -4.51 -27.99 -22.08
CA ASP A 508 -3.54 -27.60 -23.12
C ASP A 508 -3.55 -26.08 -23.31
N GLU A 509 -4.73 -25.48 -23.38
CA GLU A 509 -4.91 -24.02 -23.40
C GLU A 509 -4.22 -23.36 -22.19
N SER A 510 -4.42 -23.88 -20.97
CA SER A 510 -3.85 -23.35 -19.73
C SER A 510 -2.32 -23.48 -19.69
N LYS A 511 -1.78 -24.65 -20.05
CA LYS A 511 -0.33 -24.88 -20.12
C LYS A 511 0.34 -24.08 -21.24
N LYS A 512 -0.35 -23.86 -22.36
CA LYS A 512 0.19 -23.03 -23.45
C LYS A 512 0.37 -21.58 -23.01
N VAL A 513 -0.56 -21.05 -22.20
CA VAL A 513 -0.44 -19.72 -21.60
C VAL A 513 0.81 -19.63 -20.69
N LEU A 514 1.05 -20.64 -19.84
CA LEU A 514 2.28 -20.70 -19.02
C LEU A 514 3.55 -20.73 -19.87
N GLN A 515 3.57 -21.56 -20.91
CA GLN A 515 4.73 -21.69 -21.81
C GLN A 515 5.01 -20.37 -22.55
N LEU A 516 3.98 -19.63 -22.98
CA LEU A 516 4.13 -18.32 -23.62
C LEU A 516 4.70 -17.25 -22.68
N PHE A 517 4.66 -17.48 -21.37
CA PHE A 517 5.30 -16.64 -20.33
C PHE A 517 6.60 -17.24 -19.79
N ASP A 518 7.18 -18.21 -20.48
CA ASP A 518 8.44 -18.86 -20.12
C ASP A 518 8.41 -19.48 -18.71
N ILE A 519 7.24 -20.00 -18.31
CA ILE A 519 7.04 -20.84 -17.11
C ILE A 519 7.08 -22.31 -17.58
N PRO A 520 8.03 -23.13 -17.10
CA PRO A 520 8.17 -24.50 -17.58
C PRO A 520 6.96 -25.37 -17.24
N ILE A 521 6.51 -26.15 -18.23
CA ILE A 521 5.40 -27.10 -18.10
C ILE A 521 5.88 -28.53 -18.36
N VAL A 522 5.18 -29.52 -17.82
CA VAL A 522 5.39 -30.91 -18.23
C VAL A 522 4.92 -31.07 -19.68
N PRO A 523 5.73 -31.66 -20.59
CA PRO A 523 5.29 -31.97 -21.94
C PRO A 523 3.99 -32.77 -21.89
N THR A 524 2.97 -32.28 -22.58
CA THR A 524 1.61 -32.81 -22.54
C THR A 524 1.15 -33.11 -23.96
N PHE A 525 0.68 -34.33 -24.20
CA PHE A 525 0.16 -34.76 -25.50
C PHE A 525 -1.29 -35.22 -25.37
N ILE A 526 -2.18 -34.75 -26.24
CA ILE A 526 -3.60 -35.12 -26.21
C ILE A 526 -3.83 -36.37 -27.06
N ALA A 527 -4.37 -37.42 -26.45
CA ALA A 527 -4.80 -38.64 -27.09
C ALA A 527 -6.32 -38.79 -27.04
N LYS A 528 -6.99 -38.74 -28.19
CA LYS A 528 -8.45 -38.95 -28.30
C LYS A 528 -8.86 -40.42 -28.27
N ASN A 529 -7.91 -41.35 -28.40
CA ASN A 529 -8.14 -42.79 -28.39
C ASN A 529 -6.92 -43.54 -27.85
N LYS A 530 -7.11 -44.81 -27.49
CA LYS A 530 -6.07 -45.68 -26.91
C LYS A 530 -4.81 -45.78 -27.77
N LYS A 531 -4.97 -45.98 -29.08
CA LYS A 531 -3.85 -46.11 -30.03
C LYS A 531 -2.92 -44.88 -29.99
N LYS A 532 -3.50 -43.67 -29.99
CA LYS A 532 -2.74 -42.43 -29.85
C LYS A 532 -2.12 -42.26 -28.46
N ALA A 533 -2.79 -42.73 -27.41
CA ALA A 533 -2.23 -42.67 -26.05
C ALA A 533 -0.95 -43.51 -25.94
N ILE A 534 -0.95 -44.71 -26.52
CA ILE A 534 0.23 -45.60 -26.58
C ILE A 534 1.35 -44.97 -27.43
N GLU A 535 1.01 -44.43 -28.61
CA GLU A 535 1.99 -43.75 -29.47
C GLU A 535 2.70 -42.60 -28.74
N HIS A 536 1.93 -41.77 -28.02
CA HIS A 536 2.50 -40.70 -27.20
C HIS A 536 3.30 -41.24 -26.02
N ALA A 537 2.84 -42.29 -25.34
CA ALA A 537 3.57 -42.90 -24.23
C ALA A 537 4.95 -43.43 -24.67
N LYS A 538 5.01 -44.14 -25.81
CA LYS A 538 6.27 -44.61 -26.40
C LYS A 538 7.21 -43.47 -26.76
N LYS A 539 6.68 -42.39 -27.33
CA LYS A 539 7.47 -41.21 -27.68
C LYS A 539 8.07 -40.50 -26.45
N ILE A 540 7.34 -40.47 -25.33
CA ILE A 540 7.79 -39.85 -24.08
C ILE A 540 8.78 -40.77 -23.32
N GLY A 541 8.55 -42.08 -23.39
CA GLY A 541 9.22 -43.08 -22.58
C GLY A 541 8.51 -43.31 -21.23
N TYR A 542 8.45 -44.57 -20.81
CA TYR A 542 7.86 -44.97 -19.54
C TYR A 542 8.76 -44.63 -18.34
N PRO A 543 8.19 -44.40 -17.14
CA PRO A 543 6.75 -44.34 -16.82
C PRO A 543 6.05 -43.05 -17.28
N VAL A 544 4.76 -43.17 -17.58
CA VAL A 544 3.88 -42.05 -17.96
C VAL A 544 2.72 -41.87 -16.97
N VAL A 545 2.04 -40.74 -17.11
CA VAL A 545 0.79 -40.39 -16.43
C VAL A 545 -0.29 -40.16 -17.48
N LEU A 546 -1.47 -40.71 -17.24
CA LEU A 546 -2.68 -40.39 -17.99
C LEU A 546 -3.59 -39.53 -17.11
N LYS A 547 -3.99 -38.36 -17.63
CA LYS A 547 -5.00 -37.49 -17.02
C LYS A 547 -6.17 -37.34 -17.98
N ILE A 548 -7.39 -37.17 -17.48
CA ILE A 548 -8.55 -36.85 -18.32
C ILE A 548 -8.31 -35.55 -19.12
N TYR A 549 -8.66 -35.57 -20.40
CA TYR A 549 -8.79 -34.38 -21.23
C TYR A 549 -10.28 -34.01 -21.33
N SER A 550 -10.65 -32.89 -20.71
CA SER A 550 -12.02 -32.37 -20.66
C SER A 550 -12.02 -30.84 -20.73
N LYS A 551 -13.14 -30.28 -21.19
CA LYS A 551 -13.38 -28.82 -21.20
C LYS A 551 -14.22 -28.35 -20.00
N ASP A 552 -14.84 -29.27 -19.29
CA ASP A 552 -15.85 -28.98 -18.27
C ASP A 552 -15.41 -29.43 -16.87
N ILE A 553 -14.41 -30.32 -16.78
CA ILE A 553 -13.96 -30.92 -15.53
C ILE A 553 -12.64 -30.29 -15.09
N SER A 554 -12.60 -29.80 -13.85
CA SER A 554 -11.44 -29.15 -13.23
C SER A 554 -10.74 -30.02 -12.19
N HIS A 555 -11.48 -30.62 -11.25
CA HIS A 555 -10.94 -31.46 -10.17
C HIS A 555 -10.88 -32.93 -10.58
N LYS A 556 -9.77 -33.32 -11.21
CA LYS A 556 -9.62 -34.62 -11.89
C LYS A 556 -9.34 -35.77 -10.92
N SER A 557 -8.59 -35.52 -9.85
CA SER A 557 -8.17 -36.56 -8.89
C SER A 557 -9.37 -37.13 -8.11
N ASP A 558 -10.33 -36.28 -7.74
CA ASP A 558 -11.45 -36.60 -6.84
C ASP A 558 -12.35 -37.74 -7.32
N PHE A 559 -12.38 -38.02 -8.63
CA PHE A 559 -13.17 -39.10 -9.23
C PHE A 559 -12.31 -40.15 -9.96
N GLY A 560 -10.99 -40.12 -9.80
CA GLY A 560 -10.08 -41.06 -10.46
C GLY A 560 -9.78 -40.72 -11.93
N GLY A 561 -9.86 -39.43 -12.31
CA GLY A 561 -9.47 -38.92 -13.62
C GLY A 561 -7.96 -38.79 -13.84
N VAL A 562 -7.14 -39.28 -12.91
CA VAL A 562 -5.68 -39.31 -12.99
C VAL A 562 -5.19 -40.72 -12.64
N VAL A 563 -4.37 -41.30 -13.51
CA VAL A 563 -3.71 -42.60 -13.28
C VAL A 563 -2.20 -42.42 -13.42
N LEU A 564 -1.48 -42.72 -12.34
CA LEU A 564 -0.04 -42.51 -12.19
C LEU A 564 0.75 -43.81 -12.41
N ASN A 565 2.06 -43.66 -12.61
CA ASN A 565 3.04 -44.77 -12.64
C ASN A 565 2.70 -45.87 -13.65
N ILE A 566 2.33 -45.49 -14.87
CA ILE A 566 2.01 -46.41 -15.97
C ILE A 566 3.32 -46.80 -16.67
N ASN A 567 3.65 -48.09 -16.75
CA ASN A 567 4.96 -48.58 -17.20
C ASN A 567 4.93 -49.37 -18.52
N SER A 568 3.75 -49.66 -19.08
CA SER A 568 3.61 -50.51 -20.26
C SER A 568 2.45 -50.10 -21.19
N ASP A 569 2.44 -50.61 -22.41
CA ASP A 569 1.35 -50.41 -23.38
C ASP A 569 0.00 -50.93 -22.83
N SER A 570 0.01 -52.07 -22.12
CA SER A 570 -1.21 -52.66 -21.50
C SER A 570 -1.78 -51.74 -20.43
N GLU A 571 -0.93 -51.27 -19.52
CA GLU A 571 -1.35 -50.35 -18.46
C GLU A 571 -1.88 -49.02 -19.02
N VAL A 572 -1.39 -48.55 -20.18
CA VAL A 572 -1.95 -47.37 -20.85
C VAL A 572 -3.40 -47.63 -21.31
N GLN A 573 -3.70 -48.82 -21.84
CA GLN A 573 -5.05 -49.17 -22.28
C GLN A 573 -6.00 -49.26 -21.10
N GLU A 574 -5.58 -49.97 -20.05
CA GLU A 574 -6.35 -50.13 -18.80
C GLU A 574 -6.61 -48.77 -18.13
N ALA A 575 -5.60 -47.91 -18.06
CA ALA A 575 -5.74 -46.57 -17.51
C ALA A 575 -6.70 -45.69 -18.34
N PHE A 576 -6.65 -45.79 -19.68
CA PHE A 576 -7.58 -45.07 -20.55
C PHE A 576 -9.03 -45.50 -20.31
N ASP A 577 -9.29 -46.80 -20.21
CA ASP A 577 -10.63 -47.34 -19.92
C ASP A 577 -11.11 -46.94 -18.52
N LYS A 578 -10.22 -47.02 -17.53
CA LYS A 578 -10.52 -46.61 -16.16
C LYS A 578 -10.96 -45.15 -16.10
N ILE A 579 -10.21 -44.23 -16.73
CA ILE A 579 -10.55 -42.81 -16.76
C ILE A 579 -11.87 -42.60 -17.51
N LEU A 580 -12.08 -43.25 -18.66
CA LEU A 580 -13.33 -43.16 -19.41
C LEU A 580 -14.54 -43.59 -18.55
N PHE A 581 -14.45 -44.75 -17.91
CA PHE A 581 -15.51 -45.30 -17.07
C PHE A 581 -15.78 -44.40 -15.86
N SER A 582 -14.74 -43.98 -15.14
CA SER A 582 -14.85 -43.06 -14.01
C SER A 582 -15.49 -41.72 -14.42
N THR A 583 -15.15 -41.19 -15.59
CA THR A 583 -15.73 -39.94 -16.11
C THR A 583 -17.21 -40.10 -16.42
N ILE A 584 -17.61 -41.21 -17.07
CA ILE A 584 -19.01 -41.47 -17.37
C ILE A 584 -19.82 -41.64 -16.08
N LYS A 585 -19.26 -42.32 -15.08
CA LYS A 585 -19.91 -42.57 -13.79
C LYS A 585 -20.10 -41.28 -12.98
N ALA A 586 -19.08 -40.43 -12.90
CA ALA A 586 -19.11 -39.19 -12.10
C ALA A 586 -19.78 -38.02 -12.84
N HIS A 587 -19.74 -38.02 -14.17
CA HIS A 587 -20.20 -36.91 -15.00
C HIS A 587 -21.02 -37.40 -16.21
N SER A 588 -20.45 -37.36 -17.42
CA SER A 588 -21.14 -37.78 -18.64
C SER A 588 -20.15 -38.21 -19.73
N LYS A 589 -20.63 -38.99 -20.70
CA LYS A 589 -19.82 -39.39 -21.86
C LYS A 589 -19.33 -38.20 -22.69
N LYS A 590 -20.10 -37.10 -22.74
CA LYS A 590 -19.72 -35.88 -23.45
C LYS A 590 -18.55 -35.14 -22.79
N ALA A 591 -18.36 -35.33 -21.49
CA ALA A 591 -17.28 -34.70 -20.74
C ALA A 591 -15.90 -35.34 -21.01
N PHE A 592 -15.86 -36.56 -21.56
CA PHE A 592 -14.61 -37.24 -21.93
C PHE A 592 -14.22 -36.92 -23.38
N LEU A 593 -13.15 -36.14 -23.57
CA LEU A 593 -12.62 -35.82 -24.90
C LEU A 593 -11.35 -36.61 -25.25
N GLY A 594 -10.90 -37.48 -24.34
CA GLY A 594 -9.65 -38.24 -24.42
C GLY A 594 -8.85 -38.16 -23.13
N VAL A 595 -7.55 -38.39 -23.25
CA VAL A 595 -6.58 -38.25 -22.14
C VAL A 595 -5.39 -37.40 -22.55
N CYS A 596 -4.80 -36.73 -21.58
CA CYS A 596 -3.48 -36.11 -21.65
C CYS A 596 -2.42 -37.14 -21.21
N VAL A 597 -1.43 -37.41 -22.05
CA VAL A 597 -0.28 -38.28 -21.75
C VAL A 597 0.91 -37.40 -21.40
N GLN A 598 1.50 -37.63 -20.22
CA GLN A 598 2.60 -36.84 -19.65
C GLN A 598 3.71 -37.75 -19.10
N LYS A 599 4.95 -37.26 -19.05
CA LYS A 599 6.05 -37.97 -18.37
C LYS A 599 5.80 -37.99 -16.86
N MET A 600 5.92 -39.16 -16.23
CA MET A 600 5.87 -39.25 -14.76
C MET A 600 7.19 -38.72 -14.18
N ILE A 601 7.10 -37.72 -13.31
CA ILE A 601 8.26 -37.18 -12.59
C ILE A 601 8.48 -38.02 -11.33
N LYS A 602 9.56 -38.82 -11.31
CA LYS A 602 9.95 -39.69 -10.19
C LYS A 602 10.94 -39.04 -9.21
N ASP A 603 11.39 -37.82 -9.52
CA ASP A 603 12.33 -37.08 -8.70
C ASP A 603 11.74 -36.85 -7.28
N LYS A 604 12.57 -36.92 -6.22
CA LYS A 604 12.11 -36.68 -4.83
C LYS A 604 12.07 -35.19 -4.52
N GLY A 605 11.12 -34.48 -5.12
CA GLY A 605 10.94 -33.04 -4.99
C GLY A 605 9.93 -32.60 -3.93
N PHE A 606 9.53 -31.33 -4.03
CA PHE A 606 8.42 -30.75 -3.29
C PHE A 606 7.32 -30.34 -4.28
N GLU A 607 6.07 -30.47 -3.85
CA GLU A 607 4.92 -29.92 -4.56
C GLU A 607 4.55 -28.59 -3.93
N LEU A 608 4.48 -27.56 -4.76
CA LEU A 608 4.09 -26.21 -4.38
C LEU A 608 2.79 -25.83 -5.06
N ILE A 609 2.07 -24.88 -4.50
CA ILE A 609 0.97 -24.19 -5.18
C ILE A 609 1.40 -22.76 -5.48
N LEU A 610 1.17 -22.33 -6.72
CA LEU A 610 1.29 -20.94 -7.14
C LEU A 610 -0.01 -20.56 -7.84
N GLY A 611 -0.81 -19.74 -7.17
CA GLY A 611 -2.16 -19.41 -7.62
C GLY A 611 -2.44 -17.91 -7.64
N SER A 612 -3.55 -17.52 -8.24
CA SER A 612 -4.07 -16.16 -8.23
C SER A 612 -5.60 -16.17 -8.21
N LEU A 613 -6.17 -15.35 -7.35
CA LEU A 613 -7.61 -15.14 -7.22
C LEU A 613 -7.92 -13.63 -7.29
N LYS A 614 -9.11 -13.26 -7.77
CA LYS A 614 -9.60 -11.88 -7.78
C LYS A 614 -10.34 -11.56 -6.48
N ASP A 615 -9.75 -10.72 -5.64
CA ASP A 615 -10.40 -10.08 -4.50
C ASP A 615 -11.29 -8.91 -4.96
N ASN A 616 -12.42 -8.72 -4.26
CA ASN A 616 -13.46 -7.74 -4.61
C ASN A 616 -13.07 -6.28 -4.31
N GLU A 617 -11.99 -6.04 -3.57
CA GLU A 617 -11.51 -4.69 -3.21
C GLU A 617 -10.13 -4.43 -3.84
N PHE A 618 -9.22 -5.41 -3.82
CA PHE A 618 -7.82 -5.24 -4.24
C PHE A 618 -7.49 -5.77 -5.65
N GLY A 619 -8.40 -6.50 -6.29
CA GLY A 619 -8.16 -7.12 -7.59
C GLY A 619 -7.36 -8.42 -7.45
N PRO A 620 -6.40 -8.73 -8.34
CA PRO A 620 -5.69 -10.00 -8.30
C PRO A 620 -4.78 -10.10 -7.07
N VAL A 621 -4.79 -11.26 -6.42
CA VAL A 621 -3.96 -11.62 -5.27
C VAL A 621 -3.27 -12.92 -5.60
N ILE A 622 -1.94 -12.96 -5.43
CA ILE A 622 -1.14 -14.17 -5.62
C ILE A 622 -1.10 -14.96 -4.31
N LEU A 623 -1.22 -16.27 -4.43
CA LEU A 623 -1.04 -17.24 -3.36
C LEU A 623 0.18 -18.11 -3.66
N PHE A 624 1.00 -18.36 -2.65
CA PHE A 624 2.10 -19.31 -2.70
C PHE A 624 2.10 -20.18 -1.44
N GLY A 625 2.38 -21.47 -1.57
CA GLY A 625 2.37 -22.38 -0.44
C GLY A 625 2.77 -23.81 -0.77
N THR A 626 2.56 -24.70 0.20
CA THR A 626 2.64 -26.15 -0.02
C THR A 626 1.52 -26.58 -0.98
N GLY A 627 1.85 -27.34 -2.02
CA GLY A 627 0.94 -27.85 -3.04
C GLY A 627 0.50 -29.30 -2.81
N GLY A 628 -0.21 -29.86 -3.79
CA GLY A 628 -0.72 -31.23 -3.77
C GLY A 628 -2.13 -31.34 -3.17
N GLU A 629 -2.49 -32.54 -2.71
CA GLU A 629 -3.83 -32.84 -2.17
C GLU A 629 -4.05 -32.33 -0.74
N LEU A 630 -2.97 -32.15 0.03
CA LEU A 630 -3.04 -31.80 1.46
C LEU A 630 -2.93 -30.28 1.74
N VAL A 631 -3.11 -29.43 0.73
CA VAL A 631 -2.99 -27.95 0.84
C VAL A 631 -3.90 -27.41 1.95
N GLU A 632 -5.15 -27.88 2.01
CA GLU A 632 -6.16 -27.41 2.97
C GLU A 632 -5.85 -27.84 4.40
N VAL A 633 -5.13 -28.96 4.58
CA VAL A 633 -4.80 -29.52 5.90
C VAL A 633 -3.62 -28.77 6.55
N TYR A 634 -2.57 -28.46 5.79
CA TYR A 634 -1.38 -27.82 6.34
C TYR A 634 -1.54 -26.31 6.59
N ASN A 635 -2.48 -25.68 5.88
CA ASN A 635 -2.72 -24.24 5.89
C ASN A 635 -1.42 -23.41 5.75
N ASP A 636 -0.46 -23.93 4.98
CA ASP A 636 0.85 -23.31 4.75
C ASP A 636 0.82 -22.47 3.47
N LYS A 637 0.25 -21.27 3.58
CA LYS A 637 0.08 -20.33 2.47
C LYS A 637 0.47 -18.92 2.86
N ALA A 638 0.95 -18.17 1.88
CA ALA A 638 1.19 -16.74 1.97
C ALA A 638 0.55 -16.03 0.78
N LEU A 639 0.13 -14.78 1.00
CA LEU A 639 -0.50 -13.94 -0.01
C LEU A 639 0.40 -12.76 -0.39
N ALA A 640 0.30 -12.29 -1.63
CA ALA A 640 0.94 -11.06 -2.08
C ALA A 640 0.12 -10.34 -3.15
N LEU A 641 0.20 -9.00 -3.15
CA LEU A 641 -0.37 -8.17 -4.22
C LEU A 641 0.65 -8.02 -5.36
N PRO A 642 0.28 -8.39 -6.60
CA PRO A 642 1.12 -8.15 -7.77
C PRO A 642 1.09 -6.65 -8.17
N PRO A 643 2.10 -6.15 -8.90
CA PRO A 643 3.28 -6.87 -9.39
C PRO A 643 4.31 -7.16 -8.29
N LEU A 644 4.92 -8.34 -8.38
CA LEU A 644 6.03 -8.79 -7.54
C LEU A 644 7.36 -8.56 -8.24
N ASN A 645 8.38 -8.25 -7.45
CA ASN A 645 9.79 -8.29 -7.84
C ASN A 645 10.48 -9.45 -7.10
N SER A 646 11.75 -9.72 -7.38
CA SER A 646 12.48 -10.83 -6.76
C SER A 646 12.48 -10.79 -5.22
N ASN A 647 12.61 -9.61 -4.62
CA ASN A 647 12.62 -9.48 -3.15
C ASN A 647 11.24 -9.77 -2.55
N LEU A 648 10.17 -9.31 -3.19
CA LEU A 648 8.79 -9.59 -2.77
C LEU A 648 8.43 -11.06 -2.98
N ALA A 649 8.88 -11.68 -4.07
CA ALA A 649 8.73 -13.10 -4.31
C ALA A 649 9.45 -13.92 -3.23
N ASN A 650 10.68 -13.56 -2.88
CA ASN A 650 11.42 -14.21 -1.78
C ASN A 650 10.71 -14.03 -0.44
N LYS A 651 10.22 -12.82 -0.12
CA LYS A 651 9.47 -12.54 1.11
C LYS A 651 8.15 -13.32 1.16
N LEU A 652 7.46 -13.46 0.02
CA LEU A 652 6.27 -14.30 -0.11
C LEU A 652 6.60 -15.76 0.27
N MET A 653 7.71 -16.29 -0.24
CA MET A 653 8.16 -17.64 0.12
C MET A 653 8.57 -17.73 1.60
N GLN A 654 9.35 -16.79 2.14
CA GLN A 654 9.79 -16.79 3.55
C GLN A 654 8.63 -16.81 4.56
N ASN A 655 7.45 -16.34 4.15
CA ASN A 655 6.24 -16.34 4.97
C ASN A 655 5.53 -17.71 5.01
N THR A 656 6.10 -18.75 4.38
CA THR A 656 5.61 -20.14 4.46
C THR A 656 6.56 -21.02 5.26
N LYS A 657 6.02 -22.09 5.84
CA LYS A 657 6.76 -23.13 6.55
C LYS A 657 7.61 -23.94 5.57
N ILE A 658 7.10 -24.22 4.37
CA ILE A 658 7.80 -24.99 3.33
C ILE A 658 9.12 -24.33 2.89
N TYR A 659 9.26 -23.01 3.02
CA TYR A 659 10.52 -22.33 2.70
C TYR A 659 11.72 -22.87 3.45
N LYS A 660 11.56 -23.27 4.72
CA LYS A 660 12.65 -23.89 5.50
C LYS A 660 13.10 -25.21 4.85
N ALA A 661 12.18 -25.98 4.28
CA ALA A 661 12.50 -27.22 3.56
C ALA A 661 13.17 -26.94 2.21
N LEU A 662 12.77 -25.87 1.52
CA LEU A 662 13.37 -25.44 0.24
C LEU A 662 14.84 -25.02 0.38
N LEU A 663 15.26 -24.53 1.55
CA LEU A 663 16.66 -24.21 1.86
C LEU A 663 17.56 -25.44 2.08
N GLY A 664 16.97 -26.64 2.13
CA GLY A 664 17.65 -27.91 2.43
C GLY A 664 17.25 -28.43 3.80
N TYR A 665 16.90 -29.72 3.88
CA TYR A 665 16.52 -30.39 5.12
C TYR A 665 16.93 -31.86 5.10
N ARG A 666 17.71 -32.27 6.11
CA ARG A 666 18.30 -33.62 6.21
C ARG A 666 19.04 -34.02 4.92
N SER A 667 18.60 -35.09 4.25
CA SER A 667 19.19 -35.60 3.00
C SER A 667 18.73 -34.86 1.74
N ARG A 668 17.79 -33.92 1.82
CA ARG A 668 17.31 -33.15 0.66
C ARG A 668 18.18 -31.93 0.43
N LYS A 669 18.70 -31.80 -0.79
CA LYS A 669 19.46 -30.62 -1.22
C LYS A 669 18.58 -29.38 -1.33
N LYS A 670 19.23 -28.23 -1.24
CA LYS A 670 18.64 -26.90 -1.47
C LYS A 670 18.11 -26.77 -2.90
N ILE A 671 16.93 -26.18 -3.05
CA ILE A 671 16.32 -25.85 -4.35
C ILE A 671 16.93 -24.55 -4.90
N ASP A 672 16.94 -24.38 -6.22
CA ASP A 672 17.27 -23.08 -6.83
C ASP A 672 16.18 -22.04 -6.54
N ILE A 673 16.36 -21.34 -5.41
CA ILE A 673 15.47 -20.27 -4.96
C ILE A 673 15.41 -19.12 -5.98
N LYS A 674 16.50 -18.84 -6.71
CA LYS A 674 16.50 -17.74 -7.70
C LYS A 674 15.60 -18.07 -8.88
N LEU A 675 15.68 -19.30 -9.39
CA LEU A 675 14.79 -19.76 -10.46
C LEU A 675 13.32 -19.72 -10.04
N LEU A 676 13.02 -20.08 -8.78
CA LEU A 676 11.66 -20.00 -8.24
C LEU A 676 11.18 -18.54 -8.09
N GLU A 677 12.05 -17.63 -7.61
CA GLU A 677 11.78 -16.18 -7.58
C GLU A 677 11.40 -15.65 -8.98
N GLU A 678 12.16 -16.03 -10.01
CA GLU A 678 11.90 -15.63 -11.40
C GLU A 678 10.55 -16.14 -11.92
N ILE A 679 10.18 -17.39 -11.62
CA ILE A 679 8.88 -17.96 -12.00
C ILE A 679 7.74 -17.23 -11.31
N ILE A 680 7.86 -16.93 -10.02
CA ILE A 680 6.85 -16.17 -9.26
C ILE A 680 6.69 -14.75 -9.86
N VAL A 681 7.79 -14.09 -10.24
CA VAL A 681 7.71 -12.76 -10.88
C VAL A 681 7.10 -12.83 -12.27
N LYS A 682 7.44 -13.83 -13.09
CA LYS A 682 6.81 -14.06 -14.41
C LYS A 682 5.31 -14.29 -14.27
N PHE A 683 4.91 -15.16 -13.33
CA PHE A 683 3.50 -15.39 -13.01
C PHE A 683 2.81 -14.10 -12.55
N SER A 684 3.47 -13.31 -11.70
CA SER A 684 2.94 -12.02 -11.26
C SER A 684 2.70 -11.04 -12.40
N ASN A 685 3.66 -10.93 -13.33
CA ASN A 685 3.53 -10.08 -14.51
C ASN A 685 2.41 -10.58 -15.43
N LEU A 686 2.26 -11.89 -15.61
CA LEU A 686 1.16 -12.51 -16.37
C LEU A 686 -0.19 -12.06 -15.79
N ILE A 687 -0.40 -12.26 -14.49
CA ILE A 687 -1.66 -11.90 -13.82
C ILE A 687 -1.97 -10.39 -13.95
N THR A 688 -0.96 -9.52 -13.86
CA THR A 688 -1.19 -8.07 -14.04
C THR A 688 -1.42 -7.65 -15.50
N SER A 689 -0.99 -8.47 -16.46
CA SER A 689 -1.12 -8.17 -17.90
C SER A 689 -2.48 -8.58 -18.46
N TYR A 690 -3.16 -9.54 -17.83
CA TYR A 690 -4.43 -10.10 -18.30
C TYR A 690 -5.52 -9.97 -17.25
N ASN A 691 -6.24 -8.84 -17.28
CA ASN A 691 -7.38 -8.62 -16.41
C ASN A 691 -8.56 -9.54 -16.70
N GLU A 692 -8.54 -10.27 -17.82
CA GLU A 692 -9.55 -11.28 -18.16
C GLU A 692 -9.49 -12.54 -17.28
N ILE A 693 -8.35 -12.79 -16.63
CA ILE A 693 -8.17 -13.94 -15.74
C ILE A 693 -8.83 -13.63 -14.39
N LYS A 694 -9.81 -14.47 -14.03
CA LYS A 694 -10.51 -14.45 -12.75
C LYS A 694 -9.79 -15.29 -11.69
N GLU A 695 -9.29 -16.45 -12.11
CA GLU A 695 -8.60 -17.42 -11.27
C GLU A 695 -7.53 -18.13 -12.09
N PHE A 696 -6.37 -18.39 -11.48
CA PHE A 696 -5.29 -19.14 -12.09
C PHE A 696 -4.57 -19.96 -11.02
N ASP A 697 -4.63 -21.28 -11.09
CA ASP A 697 -3.88 -22.17 -10.20
C ASP A 697 -2.85 -23.00 -10.96
N ILE A 698 -1.62 -23.03 -10.44
CA ILE A 698 -0.60 -24.03 -10.76
C ILE A 698 -0.48 -24.94 -9.54
N ASN A 699 -1.15 -26.09 -9.59
CA ASN A 699 -1.13 -27.07 -8.50
C ASN A 699 -1.12 -28.52 -9.04
N PRO A 700 0.00 -29.26 -8.93
CA PRO A 700 1.26 -28.86 -8.30
C PRO A 700 2.23 -28.17 -9.27
N LEU A 701 2.94 -27.16 -8.75
CA LEU A 701 4.23 -26.68 -9.25
C LEU A 701 5.33 -27.52 -8.60
N PHE A 702 5.90 -28.45 -9.34
CA PHE A 702 6.90 -29.38 -8.82
C PHE A 702 8.30 -28.78 -8.86
N VAL A 703 9.03 -28.89 -7.74
CA VAL A 703 10.41 -28.39 -7.61
C VAL A 703 11.37 -29.48 -7.14
N PHE A 704 12.50 -29.63 -7.83
CA PHE A 704 13.56 -30.56 -7.49
C PHE A 704 14.91 -30.03 -7.95
N GLU A 705 15.82 -29.79 -7.00
CA GLU A 705 17.14 -29.15 -7.25
C GLU A 705 17.00 -27.90 -8.14
N ASN A 706 17.44 -27.97 -9.41
CA ASN A 706 17.39 -26.86 -10.37
C ASN A 706 16.23 -26.99 -11.39
N LYS A 707 15.31 -27.92 -11.17
CA LYS A 707 14.19 -28.23 -12.07
C LYS A 707 12.88 -27.79 -11.43
N ILE A 708 12.18 -26.89 -12.10
CA ILE A 708 10.86 -26.41 -11.70
C ILE A 708 9.90 -26.61 -12.87
N VAL A 709 8.79 -27.32 -12.65
CA VAL A 709 7.85 -27.69 -13.72
C VAL A 709 6.41 -27.67 -13.21
N ALA A 710 5.53 -26.98 -13.93
CA ALA A 710 4.09 -27.04 -13.70
C ALA A 710 3.54 -28.39 -14.18
N LEU A 711 3.03 -29.21 -13.26
CA LEU A 711 2.43 -30.51 -13.57
C LEU A 711 0.95 -30.37 -13.93
N ASP A 712 0.28 -29.37 -13.38
CA ASP A 712 -1.11 -29.01 -13.67
C ASP A 712 -1.27 -27.49 -13.75
N ALA A 713 -2.28 -27.04 -14.47
CA ALA A 713 -2.61 -25.63 -14.61
C ALA A 713 -4.10 -25.45 -14.89
N ARG A 714 -4.74 -24.54 -14.16
CA ARG A 714 -6.16 -24.20 -14.31
C ARG A 714 -6.31 -22.69 -14.47
N ILE A 715 -7.00 -22.26 -15.52
CA ILE A 715 -7.30 -20.84 -15.76
C ILE A 715 -8.80 -20.65 -15.97
N VAL A 716 -9.40 -19.77 -15.16
CA VAL A 716 -10.78 -19.32 -15.31
C VAL A 716 -10.80 -17.87 -15.74
N LEU A 717 -11.58 -17.57 -16.78
CA LEU A 717 -11.80 -16.23 -17.30
C LEU A 717 -13.04 -15.60 -16.68
N HIS A 718 -13.05 -14.27 -16.59
CA HIS A 718 -14.25 -13.51 -16.26
C HIS A 718 -15.37 -13.72 -17.27
N GLN A 719 -16.60 -13.80 -16.75
CA GLN A 719 -17.80 -13.81 -17.58
C GLN A 719 -18.05 -12.44 -18.21
N LYS A 720 -18.79 -12.40 -19.34
CA LYS A 720 -18.94 -11.18 -20.15
C LYS A 720 -19.52 -9.95 -19.40
N ASN A 721 -20.34 -10.18 -18.38
CA ASN A 721 -21.03 -9.13 -17.63
C ASN A 721 -20.48 -8.94 -16.21
N GLU A 722 -19.41 -9.64 -15.83
CA GLU A 722 -18.79 -9.47 -14.52
C GLU A 722 -18.03 -8.14 -14.46
N LYS A 723 -18.18 -7.43 -13.34
CA LYS A 723 -17.37 -6.24 -13.06
C LYS A 723 -15.93 -6.69 -12.79
N ILE A 724 -15.00 -6.30 -13.67
CA ILE A 724 -13.58 -6.58 -13.50
C ILE A 724 -12.97 -5.51 -12.61
N ILE A 725 -12.31 -5.94 -11.54
CA ILE A 725 -11.52 -5.06 -10.67
C ILE A 725 -10.07 -5.16 -11.11
N ASP A 726 -9.51 -4.02 -11.50
CA ASP A 726 -8.10 -3.90 -11.85
C ASP A 726 -7.20 -4.10 -10.64
N ALA A 727 -5.91 -4.38 -10.88
CA ALA A 727 -4.95 -4.47 -9.78
C ALA A 727 -4.86 -3.16 -9.00
N ALA A 728 -4.93 -3.26 -7.68
CA ALA A 728 -4.78 -2.11 -6.79
C ALA A 728 -3.39 -1.44 -6.90
N ILE A 729 -2.39 -2.16 -7.41
CA ILE A 729 -1.08 -1.63 -7.78
C ILE A 729 -0.91 -1.83 -9.29
N ARG A 730 -0.68 -0.75 -10.03
CA ARG A 730 -0.47 -0.83 -11.48
C ARG A 730 0.88 -1.48 -11.82
N GLY A 731 0.84 -2.45 -12.73
CA GLY A 731 2.01 -3.10 -13.32
C GLY A 731 2.86 -2.16 -14.19
N TYR A 732 4.00 -2.66 -14.65
CA TYR A 732 4.85 -1.94 -15.59
C TYR A 732 4.10 -1.67 -16.92
N PRO A 733 3.95 -0.41 -17.37
CA PRO A 733 3.15 -0.09 -18.56
C PRO A 733 3.94 -0.35 -19.84
N ILE A 734 4.08 -1.64 -20.19
CA ILE A 734 4.85 -2.13 -21.34
C ILE A 734 4.37 -1.54 -22.67
N GLU A 735 3.11 -1.13 -22.76
CA GLU A 735 2.52 -0.46 -23.91
C GLU A 735 3.23 0.87 -24.27
N TYR A 736 3.95 1.47 -23.33
CA TYR A 736 4.69 2.73 -23.54
C TYR A 736 6.15 2.54 -23.96
N VAL A 737 6.64 1.30 -24.01
CA VAL A 737 7.97 0.99 -24.57
C VAL A 737 7.94 1.21 -26.09
N LYS A 738 8.86 1.99 -26.65
CA LYS A 738 8.95 2.26 -28.10
C LYS A 738 10.40 2.34 -28.56
N GLU A 739 10.72 1.64 -29.63
CA GLU A 739 11.95 1.90 -30.36
C GLU A 739 11.81 3.19 -31.17
N VAL A 740 12.81 4.05 -31.08
CA VAL A 740 12.81 5.37 -31.69
C VAL A 740 14.16 5.59 -32.37
N ASN A 741 14.12 5.74 -33.68
CA ASN A 741 15.26 6.23 -34.46
C ASN A 741 15.27 7.76 -34.41
N LEU A 742 16.41 8.32 -34.02
CA LEU A 742 16.65 9.75 -33.93
C LEU A 742 17.59 10.20 -35.05
N LYS A 743 17.93 11.49 -35.07
CA LYS A 743 18.94 12.01 -36.00
C LYS A 743 20.29 11.30 -35.80
N ASN A 744 21.09 11.22 -36.87
CA ASN A 744 22.43 10.62 -36.89
C ASN A 744 22.44 9.12 -36.56
N ASP A 745 21.43 8.38 -37.01
CA ASP A 745 21.27 6.93 -36.79
C ASP A 745 21.32 6.46 -35.33
N LEU A 746 21.09 7.38 -34.39
CA LEU A 746 21.01 7.04 -32.97
C LEU A 746 19.72 6.23 -32.71
N LYS A 747 19.90 4.93 -32.50
CA LYS A 747 18.83 3.99 -32.15
C LYS A 747 18.59 4.02 -30.65
N THR A 748 17.39 4.39 -30.24
CA THR A 748 17.02 4.52 -28.82
C THR A 748 15.78 3.72 -28.48
N ILE A 749 15.61 3.43 -27.19
CA ILE A 749 14.39 2.89 -26.62
C ILE A 749 13.82 3.94 -25.66
N PHE A 750 12.60 4.38 -25.91
CA PHE A 750 11.83 5.16 -24.97
C PHE A 750 11.02 4.17 -24.15
N ARG A 751 11.21 4.14 -22.83
CA ARG A 751 10.50 3.20 -21.96
C ARG A 751 10.16 3.82 -20.62
N PRO A 752 9.09 3.38 -19.94
CA PRO A 752 8.92 3.70 -18.54
C PRO A 752 10.17 3.29 -17.75
N ILE A 753 10.52 4.13 -16.77
CA ILE A 753 11.63 3.87 -15.86
C ILE A 753 11.39 2.57 -15.10
N LEU A 754 12.43 1.96 -14.60
CA LEU A 754 12.35 0.82 -13.72
C LEU A 754 12.88 1.13 -12.34
N PRO A 755 12.43 0.34 -11.35
CA PRO A 755 13.08 0.26 -10.05
C PRO A 755 14.60 0.08 -10.13
N GLN A 756 15.12 -0.79 -11.00
CA GLN A 756 16.55 -1.06 -11.14
C GLN A 756 17.36 0.02 -11.88
N ASP A 757 16.74 1.08 -12.43
CA ASP A 757 17.45 2.13 -13.17
C ASP A 757 18.20 3.12 -12.24
N GLU A 758 18.20 2.92 -10.93
CA GLU A 758 18.79 3.86 -9.97
C GLU A 758 20.27 4.19 -10.29
N SER A 759 21.07 3.17 -10.61
CA SER A 759 22.48 3.35 -10.98
C SER A 759 22.64 4.10 -12.32
N LEU A 760 21.81 3.77 -13.31
CA LEU A 760 21.78 4.45 -14.61
C LEU A 760 21.35 5.92 -14.46
N LEU A 761 20.47 6.23 -13.49
CA LEU A 761 20.12 7.61 -13.19
C LEU A 761 21.24 8.37 -12.48
N LYS A 762 21.99 7.74 -11.57
CA LYS A 762 23.19 8.39 -10.97
C LYS A 762 24.17 8.80 -12.06
N GLU A 763 24.45 7.89 -12.99
CA GLU A 763 25.29 8.18 -14.17
C GLU A 763 24.65 9.19 -15.12
N PHE A 764 23.33 9.22 -15.21
CA PHE A 764 22.64 10.24 -16.01
C PHE A 764 22.87 11.65 -15.46
N TYR A 765 22.83 11.84 -14.13
CA TYR A 765 22.99 13.15 -13.51
C TYR A 765 24.43 13.67 -13.43
N SER A 766 25.45 12.81 -13.60
CA SER A 766 26.87 13.21 -13.43
C SER A 766 27.33 14.29 -14.42
N ASP A 767 26.77 14.30 -15.62
CA ASP A 767 27.27 15.12 -16.74
C ASP A 767 26.24 16.16 -17.22
N ILE A 768 25.30 16.56 -16.36
CA ILE A 768 24.26 17.55 -16.71
C ILE A 768 24.65 18.91 -16.17
N SER A 769 24.59 19.94 -17.03
CA SER A 769 24.88 21.31 -16.66
C SER A 769 23.89 21.86 -15.61
N SER A 770 24.39 22.69 -14.69
CA SER A 770 23.54 23.37 -13.70
C SER A 770 22.45 24.24 -14.34
N LYS A 771 22.70 24.76 -15.56
CA LYS A 771 21.71 25.47 -16.36
C LYS A 771 20.53 24.57 -16.74
N SER A 772 20.78 23.40 -17.32
CA SER A 772 19.75 22.43 -17.68
C SER A 772 18.96 21.97 -16.45
N LEU A 773 19.61 21.73 -15.32
CA LEU A 773 18.94 21.36 -14.06
C LEU A 773 18.02 22.48 -13.55
N LYS A 774 18.51 23.73 -13.51
CA LYS A 774 17.72 24.89 -13.07
C LYS A 774 16.53 25.14 -13.98
N GLU A 775 16.73 25.04 -15.30
CA GLU A 775 15.66 25.25 -16.29
C GLU A 775 14.57 24.17 -16.24
N THR A 776 14.90 22.92 -15.89
CA THR A 776 13.92 21.84 -15.75
C THR A 776 13.21 21.84 -14.39
N TYR A 777 13.95 22.02 -13.29
CA TYR A 777 13.39 21.89 -11.94
C TYR A 777 12.96 23.21 -11.29
N LEU A 778 13.18 24.34 -11.97
CA LEU A 778 12.88 25.70 -11.49
C LEU A 778 13.59 26.08 -10.19
N LYS A 779 14.65 25.33 -9.82
CA LYS A 779 15.46 25.57 -8.63
C LYS A 779 16.88 25.02 -8.82
N VAL A 780 17.81 25.53 -8.02
CA VAL A 780 19.18 25.01 -7.98
C VAL A 780 19.17 23.71 -7.17
N LEU A 781 19.72 22.65 -7.74
CA LEU A 781 19.91 21.36 -7.09
C LEU A 781 21.37 20.94 -7.25
N HIS A 782 21.95 20.39 -6.19
CA HIS A 782 23.32 19.86 -6.20
C HIS A 782 23.32 18.37 -6.55
N TYR A 783 24.47 17.87 -7.03
CA TYR A 783 24.60 16.47 -7.45
C TYR A 783 24.29 15.48 -6.31
N ASP A 784 24.75 15.77 -5.09
CA ASP A 784 24.47 14.92 -3.92
C ASP A 784 22.97 14.85 -3.59
N GLU A 785 22.23 15.94 -3.79
CA GLU A 785 20.78 15.97 -3.62
C GLU A 785 20.08 15.18 -4.73
N LEU A 786 20.57 15.27 -5.97
CA LEU A 786 20.02 14.55 -7.12
C LEU A 786 20.26 13.04 -7.04
N THR A 787 21.41 12.64 -6.47
CA THR A 787 21.85 11.24 -6.41
C THR A 787 21.61 10.57 -5.06
N ALA A 788 21.02 11.30 -4.10
CA ALA A 788 20.53 10.73 -2.85
C ALA A 788 19.62 9.53 -3.12
N HIS A 789 19.91 8.40 -2.47
CA HIS A 789 19.18 7.15 -2.67
C HIS A 789 17.66 7.34 -2.47
N GLU A 790 17.25 8.07 -1.43
CA GLU A 790 15.84 8.34 -1.12
C GLU A 790 15.09 9.05 -2.27
N ARG A 791 15.78 9.93 -3.00
CA ARG A 791 15.22 10.65 -4.14
C ARG A 791 15.12 9.75 -5.36
N LEU A 792 16.23 9.10 -5.72
CA LEU A 792 16.27 8.25 -6.91
C LEU A 792 15.36 7.04 -6.77
N PHE A 793 15.31 6.44 -5.58
CA PHE A 793 14.38 5.36 -5.26
C PHE A 793 12.93 5.75 -5.57
N ARG A 794 12.47 6.94 -5.16
CA ARG A 794 11.10 7.41 -5.48
C ARG A 794 10.87 7.61 -6.97
N ILE A 795 11.87 8.09 -7.71
CA ILE A 795 11.77 8.30 -9.16
C ILE A 795 11.72 6.95 -9.90
N CYS A 796 12.60 6.02 -9.55
CA CYS A 796 12.69 4.69 -10.15
C CYS A 796 11.51 3.79 -9.76
N PHE A 797 11.03 3.90 -8.52
CA PHE A 797 9.89 3.14 -8.00
C PHE A 797 8.58 3.92 -8.12
N THR A 798 8.42 4.73 -9.18
CA THR A 798 7.24 5.58 -9.39
C THR A 798 5.93 4.78 -9.35
N ASP A 799 4.87 5.40 -8.87
CA ASP A 799 3.52 4.88 -9.00
C ASP A 799 2.97 5.27 -10.37
N TYR A 800 2.85 4.32 -11.30
CA TYR A 800 2.36 4.57 -12.65
C TYR A 800 0.92 5.07 -12.73
N ASP A 801 0.14 4.97 -11.65
CA ASP A 801 -1.17 5.62 -11.61
C ASP A 801 -1.08 7.12 -11.39
N ARG A 802 -0.04 7.60 -10.71
CA ARG A 802 0.21 9.02 -10.43
C ARG A 802 1.18 9.66 -11.39
N GLU A 803 2.23 8.94 -11.76
CA GLU A 803 3.34 9.48 -12.52
C GLU A 803 3.94 8.46 -13.48
N ILE A 804 4.03 8.85 -14.75
CA ILE A 804 4.76 8.12 -15.77
C ILE A 804 6.10 8.82 -15.98
N VAL A 805 7.19 8.16 -15.57
CA VAL A 805 8.56 8.59 -15.87
C VAL A 805 9.05 7.77 -17.06
N LEU A 806 9.39 8.43 -18.16
CA LEU A 806 10.03 7.81 -19.32
C LEU A 806 11.53 8.09 -19.31
N VAL A 807 12.32 7.07 -19.61
CA VAL A 807 13.75 7.19 -19.90
C VAL A 807 14.00 6.96 -21.39
N VAL A 808 15.00 7.66 -21.91
CA VAL A 808 15.56 7.44 -23.26
C VAL A 808 16.86 6.68 -23.08
N GLU A 809 16.86 5.42 -23.48
CA GLU A 809 18.02 4.54 -23.43
C GLU A 809 18.66 4.44 -24.81
N ASP A 810 19.98 4.61 -24.87
CA ASP A 810 20.77 4.37 -26.08
C ASP A 810 21.02 2.87 -26.24
N LYS A 811 20.57 2.27 -27.36
CA LYS A 811 20.71 0.82 -27.61
C LYS A 811 22.16 0.35 -27.73
N LYS A 812 23.10 1.25 -28.06
CA LYS A 812 24.52 0.90 -28.20
C LYS A 812 25.22 0.84 -26.85
N THR A 813 24.90 1.76 -25.95
CA THR A 813 25.61 1.92 -24.66
C THR A 813 24.80 1.42 -23.46
N ASN A 814 23.49 1.17 -23.61
CA ASN A 814 22.53 0.89 -22.54
C ASN A 814 22.49 1.99 -21.46
N LYS A 815 22.87 3.22 -21.81
CA LYS A 815 22.86 4.38 -20.90
C LYS A 815 21.61 5.22 -21.08
N ILE A 816 21.14 5.83 -19.99
CA ILE A 816 20.07 6.83 -20.03
C ILE A 816 20.66 8.15 -20.54
N ILE A 817 20.06 8.70 -21.59
CA ILE A 817 20.48 9.96 -22.23
C ILE A 817 19.41 11.07 -22.13
N GLY A 818 18.21 10.73 -21.67
CA GLY A 818 17.14 11.68 -21.38
C GLY A 818 16.07 11.07 -20.49
N ILE A 819 15.35 11.93 -19.79
CA ILE A 819 14.24 11.58 -18.90
C ILE A 819 13.08 12.56 -19.12
N ALA A 820 11.85 12.04 -19.09
CA ALA A 820 10.63 12.82 -19.14
C ALA A 820 9.68 12.35 -18.04
N ARG A 821 9.00 13.29 -17.38
CA ARG A 821 8.06 13.00 -16.30
C ARG A 821 6.69 13.51 -16.70
N LEU A 822 5.65 12.72 -16.45
CA LEU A 822 4.24 13.08 -16.61
C LEU A 822 3.53 12.80 -15.28
N THR A 823 3.25 13.85 -14.51
CA THR A 823 2.67 13.76 -13.17
C THR A 823 1.21 14.19 -13.20
N LYS A 824 0.28 13.31 -12.84
CA LYS A 824 -1.15 13.61 -12.76
C LYS A 824 -1.43 14.48 -11.53
N LEU A 825 -2.28 15.50 -11.70
CA LEU A 825 -2.71 16.37 -10.63
C LEU A 825 -3.92 15.75 -9.92
N LEU A 826 -3.85 15.64 -8.59
CA LEU A 826 -4.88 15.02 -7.76
C LEU A 826 -6.28 15.58 -8.05
N SER A 827 -7.26 14.67 -8.12
CA SER A 827 -8.68 14.99 -8.27
C SER A 827 -9.02 15.89 -9.47
N SER A 828 -8.16 15.90 -10.49
CA SER A 828 -8.35 16.62 -11.76
C SER A 828 -7.97 15.74 -12.94
N LYS A 829 -8.42 16.08 -14.15
CA LYS A 829 -7.96 15.44 -15.39
C LYS A 829 -6.74 16.14 -15.97
N ASN A 830 -5.94 16.79 -15.15
CA ASN A 830 -4.78 17.55 -15.59
C ASN A 830 -3.50 16.77 -15.26
N ALA A 831 -2.48 16.91 -16.10
CA ALA A 831 -1.15 16.43 -15.80
C ALA A 831 -0.11 17.50 -16.12
N LYS A 832 0.98 17.46 -15.38
CA LYS A 832 2.15 18.29 -15.63
C LYS A 832 3.26 17.46 -16.25
N PHE A 833 4.13 18.09 -17.03
CA PHE A 833 5.33 17.42 -17.52
C PHE A 833 6.60 18.25 -17.37
N ALA A 834 7.71 17.51 -17.26
CA ALA A 834 9.07 18.02 -17.28
C ALA A 834 9.96 17.10 -18.14
N ILE A 835 10.92 17.66 -18.85
CA ILE A 835 11.87 16.92 -19.68
C ILE A 835 13.28 17.40 -19.36
N LEU A 836 14.21 16.47 -19.23
CA LEU A 836 15.64 16.71 -19.06
C LEU A 836 16.42 15.79 -19.99
N ILE A 837 17.39 16.35 -20.71
CA ILE A 837 18.20 15.64 -21.69
C ILE A 837 19.66 16.03 -21.44
N LYS A 838 20.58 15.05 -21.46
CA LYS A 838 22.02 15.33 -21.35
C LYS A 838 22.44 16.36 -22.39
N ASP A 839 23.23 17.36 -21.99
CA ASP A 839 23.54 18.53 -22.82
C ASP A 839 24.12 18.14 -24.19
N LYS A 840 24.99 17.13 -24.24
CA LYS A 840 25.60 16.62 -25.49
C LYS A 840 24.61 16.04 -26.51
N TYR A 841 23.38 15.71 -26.11
CA TYR A 841 22.33 15.18 -26.99
C TYR A 841 21.26 16.24 -27.34
N HIS A 842 21.47 17.51 -26.98
CA HIS A 842 20.57 18.59 -27.39
C HIS A 842 20.54 18.73 -28.92
N LYS A 843 19.44 19.27 -29.45
CA LYS A 843 19.20 19.45 -30.90
C LYS A 843 19.11 18.16 -31.75
N MET A 844 19.25 16.96 -31.15
CA MET A 844 19.07 15.66 -31.85
C MET A 844 17.59 15.24 -32.04
N GLY A 845 16.63 16.08 -31.64
CA GLY A 845 15.18 15.82 -31.80
C GLY A 845 14.53 15.03 -30.66
N ILE A 846 15.31 14.60 -29.66
CA ILE A 846 14.83 13.83 -28.49
C ILE A 846 13.66 14.53 -27.79
N GLY A 847 13.81 15.81 -27.42
CA GLY A 847 12.78 16.54 -26.66
C GLY A 847 11.44 16.66 -27.40
N SER A 848 11.47 16.88 -28.72
CA SER A 848 10.25 16.91 -29.53
C SER A 848 9.57 15.56 -29.63
N LYS A 849 10.35 14.47 -29.76
CA LYS A 849 9.79 13.11 -29.83
C LYS A 849 9.27 12.65 -28.47
N LEU A 850 9.95 12.99 -27.38
CA LEU A 850 9.49 12.75 -26.01
C LEU A 850 8.16 13.45 -25.76
N LEU A 851 8.04 14.76 -26.04
CA LEU A 851 6.79 15.47 -25.82
C LEU A 851 5.63 14.93 -26.68
N LYS A 852 5.90 14.52 -27.93
CA LYS A 852 4.91 13.80 -28.75
C LYS A 852 4.45 12.50 -28.08
N ASN A 853 5.37 11.72 -27.52
CA ASN A 853 5.05 10.47 -26.83
C ASN A 853 4.26 10.73 -25.54
N LEU A 854 4.62 11.77 -24.76
CA LEU A 854 3.84 12.18 -23.58
C LEU A 854 2.42 12.62 -23.93
N ILE A 855 2.20 13.28 -25.07
CA ILE A 855 0.86 13.63 -25.55
C ILE A 855 0.05 12.36 -25.87
N GLU A 856 0.67 11.36 -26.49
CA GLU A 856 0.01 10.08 -26.79
C GLU A 856 -0.33 9.30 -25.52
N ILE A 857 0.61 9.25 -24.57
CA ILE A 857 0.36 8.67 -23.24
C ILE A 857 -0.76 9.44 -22.54
N SER A 858 -0.77 10.78 -22.62
CA SER A 858 -1.83 11.59 -22.03
C SER A 858 -3.22 11.24 -22.57
N LYS A 859 -3.34 10.89 -23.85
CA LYS A 859 -4.60 10.38 -24.42
C LYS A 859 -5.00 9.04 -23.82
N ASN A 860 -4.06 8.10 -23.77
CA ASN A 860 -4.30 6.76 -23.21
C ASN A 860 -4.68 6.83 -21.71
N GLU A 861 -4.07 7.76 -20.98
CA GLU A 861 -4.32 8.05 -19.56
C GLU A 861 -5.56 8.95 -19.33
N LYS A 862 -6.29 9.33 -20.39
CA LYS A 862 -7.50 10.17 -20.34
C LYS A 862 -7.28 11.53 -19.65
N ILE A 863 -6.07 12.09 -19.80
CA ILE A 863 -5.72 13.44 -19.36
C ILE A 863 -6.36 14.45 -20.31
N GLU A 864 -7.03 15.47 -19.78
CA GLU A 864 -7.69 16.54 -20.51
C GLU A 864 -6.74 17.71 -20.82
N PHE A 865 -5.91 18.09 -19.85
CA PHE A 865 -4.95 19.18 -20.01
C PHE A 865 -3.54 18.77 -19.61
N LEU A 866 -2.59 19.01 -20.50
CA LEU A 866 -1.17 18.84 -20.27
C LEU A 866 -0.51 20.20 -20.04
N ILE A 867 0.17 20.36 -18.92
CA ILE A 867 0.67 21.65 -18.41
C ILE A 867 2.19 21.57 -18.21
N SER A 868 2.91 22.65 -18.50
CA SER A 868 4.32 22.78 -18.12
C SER A 868 4.64 24.21 -17.72
N LYS A 869 5.36 24.37 -16.61
CA LYS A 869 5.90 25.65 -16.15
C LYS A 869 7.38 25.73 -16.54
N MET A 870 7.78 26.85 -17.10
CA MET A 870 9.14 27.08 -17.57
C MET A 870 9.57 28.53 -17.37
N PHE A 871 10.85 28.76 -17.11
CA PHE A 871 11.40 30.12 -17.12
C PHE A 871 11.31 30.75 -18.52
N LYS A 872 11.17 32.07 -18.57
CA LYS A 872 11.24 32.85 -19.81
C LYS A 872 12.53 32.58 -20.61
N SER A 873 13.63 32.25 -19.92
CA SER A 873 14.92 31.91 -20.54
C SER A 873 14.95 30.56 -21.27
N ASN A 874 14.03 29.64 -20.97
CA ASN A 874 14.00 28.31 -21.60
C ASN A 874 13.36 28.35 -23.00
N ILE A 875 14.05 28.98 -23.95
CA ILE A 875 13.58 29.19 -25.32
C ILE A 875 13.41 27.84 -26.05
N ALA A 876 14.24 26.84 -25.73
CA ALA A 876 14.18 25.53 -26.36
C ALA A 876 12.84 24.83 -26.08
N MET A 877 12.43 24.76 -24.81
CA MET A 877 11.14 24.16 -24.44
C MET A 877 9.96 24.95 -25.00
N GLN A 878 10.02 26.28 -24.98
CA GLN A 878 9.00 27.13 -25.59
C GLN A 878 8.82 26.84 -27.09
N LYS A 879 9.91 26.70 -27.86
CA LYS A 879 9.85 26.34 -29.28
C LYS A 879 9.21 24.97 -29.51
N ILE A 880 9.56 23.96 -28.70
CA ILE A 880 8.98 22.61 -28.77
C ILE A 880 7.48 22.66 -28.48
N CYS A 881 7.08 23.35 -27.41
CA CYS A 881 5.67 23.52 -27.02
C CYS A 881 4.87 24.31 -28.07
N LYS A 882 5.41 25.38 -28.64
CA LYS A 882 4.80 26.12 -29.76
C LYS A 882 4.53 25.21 -30.96
N LYS A 883 5.52 24.41 -31.38
CA LYS A 883 5.40 23.45 -32.48
C LYS A 883 4.34 22.37 -32.24
N LEU A 884 4.01 22.10 -30.98
CA LEU A 884 2.99 21.12 -30.59
C LEU A 884 1.69 21.79 -30.11
N ASN A 885 1.44 23.05 -30.48
CA ASN A 885 0.21 23.79 -30.26
C ASN A 885 -0.16 23.96 -28.77
N PHE A 886 0.82 24.25 -27.92
CA PHE A 886 0.57 24.73 -26.55
C PHE A 886 0.23 26.22 -26.57
N LYS A 887 -0.75 26.61 -25.74
CA LYS A 887 -1.05 28.01 -25.43
C LYS A 887 -0.24 28.46 -24.22
N PHE A 888 0.21 29.71 -24.19
CA PHE A 888 1.05 30.22 -23.11
C PHE A 888 0.31 31.27 -22.29
N LYS A 889 0.50 31.23 -20.97
CA LYS A 889 0.15 32.28 -20.01
C LYS A 889 1.42 32.69 -19.26
N MET A 890 1.52 33.97 -18.87
CA MET A 890 2.66 34.48 -18.11
C MET A 890 2.18 35.07 -16.79
N GLU A 891 2.77 34.60 -15.70
CA GLU A 891 2.53 35.09 -14.33
C GLU A 891 3.89 35.06 -13.60
N ASP A 892 4.25 36.18 -12.94
CA ASP A 892 5.44 36.31 -12.09
C ASP A 892 6.77 35.81 -12.72
N GLY A 893 7.00 36.10 -14.00
CA GLY A 893 8.21 35.71 -14.72
C GLY A 893 8.30 34.22 -15.12
N ILE A 894 7.26 33.44 -14.82
CA ILE A 894 7.11 32.04 -15.22
C ILE A 894 6.12 31.95 -16.38
N ILE A 895 6.50 31.19 -17.41
CA ILE A 895 5.63 30.87 -18.54
C ILE A 895 4.96 29.52 -18.27
N THR A 896 3.63 29.50 -18.30
CA THR A 896 2.82 28.29 -18.21
C THR A 896 2.30 27.91 -19.59
N GLY A 897 2.81 26.82 -20.16
CA GLY A 897 2.30 26.20 -21.38
C GLY A 897 1.16 25.23 -21.06
N ILE A 898 0.03 25.37 -21.75
CA ILE A 898 -1.16 24.52 -21.57
C ILE A 898 -1.60 23.97 -22.93
N LYS A 899 -1.80 22.65 -22.99
CA LYS A 899 -2.36 21.96 -24.15
C LYS A 899 -3.59 21.17 -23.74
N LYS A 900 -4.72 21.44 -24.41
CA LYS A 900 -5.88 20.56 -24.36
C LYS A 900 -5.59 19.30 -25.18
N ILE A 901 -5.75 18.14 -24.57
CA ILE A 901 -5.62 16.84 -25.21
C ILE A 901 -6.97 16.54 -25.87
N LYS A 902 -6.97 16.44 -27.20
CA LYS A 902 -8.15 15.96 -27.93
C LYS A 902 -8.16 14.44 -27.86
N ASN A 903 -9.25 13.88 -27.33
CA ASN A 903 -9.49 12.43 -27.34
C ASN A 903 -9.47 11.90 -28.78
#